data_AF-A0A538TTG1-F1
#
_entry.id   AF-A0A538TTG1-F1
#
_cell.length_a   1.000
_cell.length_b   1.000
_cell.length_c   1.000
_cell.angle_alpha   90.00
_cell.angle_beta   90.00
_cell.angle_gamma   90.00
#
_symmetry.space_group_name_H-M   'P 1'
#
loop_
_entity.id
_entity.type
_entity.pdbx_description
1 polymer ?
#
loop_
_entity_poly.entity_id
_entity_poly.type
_entity_poly.pdbx_seq_one_letter_code
_entity_poly.pdbx_strand_id
1 'polypeptide(L)'
;MFIRGLNLGTGSAGHFPGEFAITKADYRRWLQFARGIHANAIRVYALHPPDFYQALKEENEAHPKEPLWLFQEVWTELPEQNDFWDPAFTRGFESEIKTSIDAIHGRALVPPRPGHASGRYAADVSPYVAGWLLGREWEPYAVRITQQKHPDVTSFRGAFFSVEHGTSMECWLGRELDLAASYEAGRYGLSRPVSFVNWPTLDVMRHPTETEPGGKEAEHDEDAFSVDPGKIRPTRGPSPLNRTLGYFANYHVYPYYPDFINLDPGYSAYRDKHGLCNYAGYLADLKAHTRGIPLLIGEFGVPTSRGIAHLQRQGIHHGGMSEEEQGRHDVRLIEDIQETDCAGALLFALFDEWFKVNWLVMREEQPRDRDPLWHNLLDPEESYGLIGFDPPSTIHVDGRIEDWAGIAPYATAKESSLLRALYVTSDQNRFYVRVDLAEASQRGGNEKGIDRTWPAAIGIALDVLDPKRGDHRLPRPLRATWSRGAEFVLLIEPGDRRDGGTRPPKAELFIDKAMNYSVWSRVLADGRFLPNRSPFRPVANEDGAYVPLIIETNRERVSRGGKLYPPRHLDWGRLEFGREPARAPVWPGGAPAFAYDPHAEWTVDDAGGTIEIALPWGLLNVGDPSSRSVLDDKQGTSEVEVSRTAGIGLLAWATRLSTFRADSLGPARPEFSSWVKAGDIQFLGPPGTVQSAAAHEVHIVTPESNSYVWNEWDMPMITERIKKSARWLRESFEGMDAREKRSQTDLDAKRE
;
A
#
# COMPACT_ATOMS: atom_id res chain seq x y z
N MET A 1 23.85 18.06 12.40
CA MET A 1 22.96 16.93 12.73
C MET A 1 22.04 16.74 11.55
N PHE A 2 22.03 15.55 10.97
CA PHE A 2 21.06 15.13 9.98
C PHE A 2 19.82 14.58 10.69
N ILE A 3 18.62 15.01 10.28
CA ILE A 3 17.37 14.47 10.83
C ILE A 3 17.13 13.08 10.23
N ARG A 4 16.95 12.08 11.08
CA ARG A 4 16.56 10.70 10.73
C ARG A 4 15.38 10.32 11.60
N GLY A 5 14.18 10.55 11.09
CA GLY A 5 12.96 10.39 11.88
C GLY A 5 11.94 9.47 11.24
N LEU A 6 10.86 9.27 11.99
CA LEU A 6 9.71 8.47 11.57
C LEU A 6 8.45 9.35 11.62
N ASN A 7 7.55 9.13 10.67
CA ASN A 7 6.21 9.68 10.72
C ASN A 7 5.30 8.78 11.57
N LEU A 8 4.55 9.40 12.48
CA LEU A 8 3.62 8.73 13.39
C LEU A 8 2.20 9.29 13.18
N GLY A 9 1.31 8.45 12.64
CA GLY A 9 -0.10 8.75 12.48
C GLY A 9 -0.95 8.40 13.70
N THR A 10 -2.27 8.60 13.59
CA THR A 10 -3.25 8.27 14.64
C THR A 10 -4.18 7.11 14.30
N GLY A 11 -4.14 6.61 13.06
CA GLY A 11 -5.01 5.53 12.58
C GLY A 11 -4.38 4.16 12.78
N SER A 12 -4.28 3.69 14.02
CA SER A 12 -3.89 2.30 14.30
C SER A 12 -4.92 1.31 13.75
N ALA A 13 -4.49 0.10 13.38
CA ALA A 13 -5.39 -0.96 12.92
C ALA A 13 -6.65 -1.11 13.79
N GLY A 14 -7.81 -1.21 13.14
CA GLY A 14 -9.13 -1.21 13.76
C GLY A 14 -9.78 0.16 13.95
N HIS A 15 -9.07 1.27 13.69
CA HIS A 15 -9.56 2.62 13.98
C HIS A 15 -9.23 3.66 12.90
N PHE A 16 -10.16 4.58 12.66
CA PHE A 16 -9.86 5.80 11.91
C PHE A 16 -9.00 6.77 12.72
N PRO A 17 -8.18 7.62 12.05
CA PRO A 17 -7.31 8.58 12.72
C PRO A 17 -8.06 9.57 13.62
N GLY A 18 -9.33 9.87 13.31
CA GLY A 18 -10.19 10.78 14.09
C GLY A 18 -10.75 10.19 15.39
N GLU A 19 -10.57 8.89 15.64
CA GLU A 19 -11.02 8.23 16.87
C GLU A 19 -10.02 8.36 18.02
N PHE A 20 -8.73 8.55 17.70
CA PHE A 20 -7.63 8.66 18.66
C PHE A 20 -7.56 7.49 19.67
N ALA A 21 -7.67 6.25 19.17
CA ALA A 21 -7.69 5.03 19.98
C ALA A 21 -6.35 4.66 20.65
N ILE A 22 -5.24 5.26 20.21
CA ILE A 22 -3.89 4.96 20.70
C ILE A 22 -3.75 5.36 22.17
N THR A 23 -3.33 4.41 23.01
CA THR A 23 -3.12 4.66 24.44
C THR A 23 -1.74 5.22 24.74
N LYS A 24 -1.56 5.83 25.92
CA LYS A 24 -0.23 6.21 26.42
C LYS A 24 0.77 5.04 26.43
N ALA A 25 0.31 3.82 26.70
CA ALA A 25 1.18 2.65 26.72
C ALA A 25 1.72 2.33 25.31
N ASP A 26 0.87 2.43 24.29
CA ASP A 26 1.27 2.25 22.89
C ASP A 26 2.27 3.32 22.48
N TYR A 27 2.01 4.60 22.77
CA TYR A 27 2.97 5.68 22.51
C TYR A 27 4.33 5.44 23.16
N ARG A 28 4.37 4.98 24.42
CA ARG A 28 5.65 4.66 25.07
C ARG A 28 6.39 3.53 24.35
N ARG A 29 5.69 2.43 23.98
CA ARG A 29 6.31 1.32 23.24
C ARG A 29 6.89 1.81 21.91
N TRP A 30 6.14 2.61 21.16
CA TRP A 30 6.56 3.09 19.84
C TRP A 30 7.67 4.13 19.90
N LEU A 31 7.68 5.02 20.89
CA LEU A 31 8.80 5.95 21.13
C LEU A 31 10.09 5.20 21.52
N GLN A 32 9.97 4.15 22.34
CA GLN A 32 11.09 3.27 22.68
C GLN A 32 11.59 2.49 21.46
N PHE A 33 10.67 2.02 20.60
CA PHE A 33 11.02 1.40 19.33
C PHE A 33 11.80 2.37 18.43
N ALA A 34 11.31 3.60 18.23
CA ALA A 34 11.97 4.61 17.42
C ALA A 34 13.40 4.89 17.91
N ARG A 35 13.58 5.04 19.23
CA ARG A 35 14.90 5.15 19.85
C ARG A 35 15.76 3.90 19.62
N GLY A 36 15.17 2.72 19.77
CA GLY A 36 15.84 1.42 19.60
C GLY A 36 16.36 1.17 18.18
N ILE A 37 15.81 1.86 17.18
CA ILE A 37 16.33 1.87 15.81
C ILE A 37 17.23 3.07 15.50
N HIS A 38 17.60 3.88 16.49
CA HIS A 38 18.43 5.09 16.36
C HIS A 38 17.78 6.24 15.57
N ALA A 39 16.44 6.29 15.50
CA ALA A 39 15.75 7.48 15.03
C ALA A 39 15.97 8.63 16.04
N ASN A 40 16.19 9.84 15.54
CA ASN A 40 16.40 11.04 16.37
C ASN A 40 15.22 12.02 16.32
N ALA A 41 14.20 11.75 15.51
CA ALA A 41 13.02 12.59 15.40
C ALA A 41 11.73 11.78 15.17
N ILE A 42 10.60 12.36 15.58
CA ILE A 42 9.25 11.92 15.27
C ILE A 42 8.49 13.11 14.67
N ARG A 43 7.78 12.87 13.57
CA ARG A 43 6.77 13.80 13.04
C ARG A 43 5.37 13.27 13.33
N VAL A 44 4.47 14.17 13.72
CA VAL A 44 3.03 13.91 13.85
C VAL A 44 2.27 14.90 12.98
N TYR A 45 1.22 14.44 12.29
CA TYR A 45 0.47 15.22 11.28
C TYR A 45 -0.45 16.29 11.88
N ALA A 46 -1.09 15.96 13.00
CA ALA A 46 -2.02 16.83 13.69
C ALA A 46 -1.72 16.81 15.19
N LEU A 47 -2.52 17.55 15.97
CA LEU A 47 -2.44 17.47 17.41
C LEU A 47 -2.87 16.07 17.87
N HIS A 48 -1.94 15.28 18.41
CA HIS A 48 -2.25 14.00 19.07
C HIS A 48 -2.89 14.22 20.45
N PRO A 49 -3.50 13.20 21.09
CA PRO A 49 -4.00 13.30 22.46
C PRO A 49 -2.91 13.69 23.46
N PRO A 50 -3.26 14.31 24.62
CA PRO A 50 -2.30 14.72 25.65
C PRO A 50 -1.33 13.61 26.10
N ASP A 51 -1.78 12.36 26.03
CA ASP A 51 -1.00 11.18 26.39
C ASP A 51 0.26 11.00 25.54
N PHE A 52 0.24 11.37 24.26
CA PHE A 52 1.43 11.35 23.40
C PHE A 52 2.51 12.29 23.94
N TYR A 53 2.16 13.56 24.19
CA TYR A 53 3.10 14.56 24.67
C TYR A 53 3.64 14.22 26.05
N GLN A 54 2.80 13.65 26.92
CA GLN A 54 3.25 13.16 28.21
C GLN A 54 4.22 11.97 28.07
N ALA A 55 3.97 11.03 27.15
CA ALA A 55 4.88 9.92 26.86
C ALA A 55 6.21 10.41 26.28
N LEU A 56 6.18 11.35 25.33
CA LEU A 56 7.39 11.96 24.75
C LEU A 56 8.22 12.69 25.81
N LYS A 57 7.56 13.46 26.70
CA LYS A 57 8.25 14.13 27.81
C LYS A 57 8.94 13.14 28.73
N GLU A 58 8.21 12.10 29.16
CA GLU A 58 8.76 11.02 30.01
C GLU A 58 9.96 10.34 29.36
N GLU A 59 9.86 10.01 28.07
CA GLU A 59 10.91 9.33 27.30
C GLU A 59 12.16 10.20 27.14
N ASN A 60 12.01 11.51 26.88
CA ASN A 60 13.15 12.42 26.74
C ASN A 60 13.78 12.80 28.09
N GLU A 61 13.01 12.91 29.16
CA GLU A 61 13.55 13.12 30.52
C GLU A 61 14.35 11.91 31.01
N ALA A 62 13.97 10.69 30.59
CA ALA A 62 14.74 9.48 30.86
C ALA A 62 16.04 9.41 30.03
N HIS A 63 16.12 10.12 28.90
CA HIS A 63 17.24 10.07 27.95
C HIS A 63 17.76 11.49 27.57
N PRO A 64 18.24 12.29 28.55
CA PRO A 64 18.52 13.72 28.34
C PRO A 64 19.68 14.02 27.39
N LYS A 65 20.52 13.03 27.06
CA LYS A 65 21.67 13.19 26.16
C LYS A 65 21.33 13.02 24.69
N GLU A 66 20.24 12.33 24.39
CA GLU A 66 19.85 11.93 23.04
C GLU A 66 18.32 12.09 22.91
N PRO A 67 17.76 13.30 23.02
CA PRO A 67 16.31 13.49 22.95
C PRO A 67 15.77 13.12 21.56
N LEU A 68 14.55 12.57 21.52
CA LEU A 68 13.75 12.48 20.31
C LEU A 68 13.15 13.86 20.02
N TRP A 69 13.51 14.42 18.87
CA TRP A 69 12.99 15.70 18.40
C TRP A 69 11.59 15.55 17.82
N LEU A 70 10.73 16.54 18.07
CA LEU A 70 9.37 16.60 17.54
C LEU A 70 9.31 17.57 16.37
N PHE A 71 8.82 17.08 15.23
CA PHE A 71 8.24 17.91 14.18
C PHE A 71 6.73 17.89 14.35
N GLN A 72 6.17 19.01 14.80
CA GLN A 72 4.73 19.13 15.00
C GLN A 72 4.12 19.73 13.75
N GLU A 73 3.34 18.94 13.02
CA GLU A 73 2.51 19.46 11.95
C GLU A 73 1.17 19.97 12.47
N VAL A 74 0.62 20.94 11.74
CA VAL A 74 -0.74 21.42 11.90
C VAL A 74 -1.46 21.16 10.57
N TRP A 75 -2.13 20.01 10.50
CA TRP A 75 -2.90 19.59 9.33
C TRP A 75 -4.19 20.38 9.14
N THR A 76 -4.69 20.47 7.92
CA THR A 76 -5.96 21.14 7.58
C THR A 76 -6.66 20.48 6.40
N GLU A 77 -8.01 20.55 6.40
CA GLU A 77 -8.88 20.15 5.29
C GLU A 77 -8.74 21.10 4.09
N LEU A 78 -9.37 20.76 2.97
CA LEU A 78 -9.56 21.72 1.88
C LEU A 78 -10.68 22.73 2.22
N PRO A 79 -10.54 24.01 1.83
CA PRO A 79 -11.64 24.97 1.91
C PRO A 79 -12.78 24.56 0.97
N GLU A 80 -14.04 24.79 1.38
CA GLU A 80 -15.24 24.37 0.62
C GLU A 80 -15.26 24.83 -0.85
N GLN A 81 -14.75 26.03 -1.12
CA GLN A 81 -14.65 26.60 -2.48
C GLN A 81 -13.24 26.55 -3.06
N ASN A 82 -12.37 25.71 -2.50
CA ASN A 82 -10.98 25.55 -2.92
C ASN A 82 -10.20 26.88 -2.94
N ASP A 83 -10.56 27.80 -2.04
CA ASP A 83 -9.96 29.13 -1.90
C ASP A 83 -9.34 29.26 -0.51
N PHE A 84 -8.01 29.23 -0.43
CA PHE A 84 -7.30 29.30 0.84
C PHE A 84 -7.43 30.67 1.53
N TRP A 85 -7.77 31.74 0.79
CA TRP A 85 -8.05 33.06 1.37
C TRP A 85 -9.46 33.22 1.92
N ASP A 86 -10.30 32.18 1.85
CA ASP A 86 -11.62 32.23 2.49
C ASP A 86 -11.48 32.61 3.98
N PRO A 87 -12.17 33.67 4.45
CA PRO A 87 -11.97 34.17 5.81
C PRO A 87 -12.36 33.16 6.89
N ALA A 88 -13.35 32.29 6.66
CA ALA A 88 -13.76 31.30 7.65
C ALA A 88 -12.72 30.17 7.73
N PHE A 89 -12.27 29.66 6.58
CA PHE A 89 -11.19 28.69 6.49
C PHE A 89 -9.90 29.20 7.14
N THR A 90 -9.42 30.38 6.72
CA THR A 90 -8.18 30.96 7.26
C THR A 90 -8.28 31.09 8.77
N ARG A 91 -9.35 31.68 9.33
CA ARG A 91 -9.52 31.79 10.79
C ARG A 91 -9.55 30.44 11.51
N GLY A 92 -10.13 29.42 10.87
CA GLY A 92 -10.12 28.05 11.39
C GLY A 92 -8.70 27.52 11.50
N PHE A 93 -7.92 27.61 10.42
CA PHE A 93 -6.53 27.16 10.41
C PHE A 93 -5.64 27.94 11.39
N GLU A 94 -5.78 29.27 11.42
CA GLU A 94 -5.09 30.13 12.40
C GLU A 94 -5.39 29.71 13.86
N SER A 95 -6.61 29.22 14.13
CA SER A 95 -7.01 28.73 15.46
C SER A 95 -6.37 27.39 15.79
N GLU A 96 -6.27 26.47 14.82
CA GLU A 96 -5.56 25.19 14.98
C GLU A 96 -4.07 25.41 15.23
N ILE A 97 -3.42 26.36 14.53
CA ILE A 97 -2.03 26.74 14.76
C ILE A 97 -1.83 27.22 16.20
N LYS A 98 -2.63 28.19 16.65
CA LYS A 98 -2.54 28.75 18.02
C LYS A 98 -2.78 27.69 19.09
N THR A 99 -3.76 26.82 18.87
CA THR A 99 -4.10 25.73 19.79
C THR A 99 -2.95 24.72 19.89
N SER A 100 -2.34 24.36 18.76
CA SER A 100 -1.21 23.44 18.71
C SER A 100 0.01 24.01 19.43
N ILE A 101 0.31 25.30 19.23
CA ILE A 101 1.37 25.99 19.98
C ILE A 101 1.06 25.96 21.49
N ASP A 102 -0.14 26.35 21.91
CA ASP A 102 -0.50 26.34 23.33
C ASP A 102 -0.41 24.93 23.97
N ALA A 103 -0.77 23.89 23.21
CA ALA A 103 -0.72 22.50 23.66
C ALA A 103 0.72 21.99 23.84
N ILE A 104 1.61 22.27 22.88
CA ILE A 104 3.03 21.90 22.94
C ILE A 104 3.75 22.54 24.14
N HIS A 105 3.36 23.75 24.52
CA HIS A 105 3.87 24.44 25.70
C HIS A 105 3.20 24.00 27.02
N GLY A 106 2.33 22.97 26.99
CA GLY A 106 1.64 22.45 28.17
C GLY A 106 0.64 23.44 28.78
N ARG A 107 0.04 24.32 27.97
CA ARG A 107 -0.89 25.38 28.43
C ARG A 107 -2.23 25.40 27.68
N ALA A 108 -2.67 24.28 27.12
CA ALA A 108 -3.97 24.19 26.45
C ALA A 108 -4.98 23.32 27.20
N LEU A 109 -6.25 23.74 27.14
CA LEU A 109 -7.40 22.91 27.39
C LEU A 109 -8.24 22.91 26.12
N VAL A 110 -8.22 21.79 25.40
CA VAL A 110 -8.90 21.68 24.10
C VAL A 110 -10.23 20.95 24.30
N PRO A 111 -11.38 21.57 23.95
CA PRO A 111 -12.67 20.91 24.07
C PRO A 111 -12.82 19.79 23.02
N PRO A 112 -13.61 18.74 23.30
CA PRO A 112 -13.90 17.69 22.32
C PRO A 112 -14.57 18.23 21.07
N ARG A 113 -14.09 17.82 19.90
CA ARG A 113 -14.68 18.08 18.58
C ARG A 113 -14.50 16.82 17.71
N PRO A 114 -15.51 16.38 16.93
CA PRO A 114 -15.37 15.22 16.06
C PRO A 114 -14.14 15.33 15.15
N GLY A 115 -13.36 14.26 15.06
CA GLY A 115 -12.12 14.21 14.27
C GLY A 115 -10.91 14.91 14.90
N HIS A 116 -11.03 15.50 16.09
CA HIS A 116 -9.93 16.23 16.75
C HIS A 116 -9.60 15.72 18.14
N ALA A 117 -8.30 15.65 18.45
CA ALA A 117 -7.81 15.31 19.77
C ALA A 117 -8.25 16.39 20.78
N SER A 118 -8.52 15.97 22.01
CA SER A 118 -9.01 16.87 23.05
C SER A 118 -8.45 16.51 24.41
N GLY A 119 -8.65 17.39 25.38
CA GLY A 119 -8.23 17.20 26.76
C GLY A 119 -7.29 18.30 27.25
N ARG A 120 -6.67 18.03 28.40
CA ARG A 120 -5.76 18.98 29.07
C ARG A 120 -4.31 18.66 28.70
N TYR A 121 -3.69 19.55 27.96
CA TYR A 121 -2.28 19.48 27.60
C TYR A 121 -1.46 20.17 28.70
N ALA A 122 -0.85 19.37 29.57
CA ALA A 122 -0.04 19.85 30.70
C ALA A 122 1.45 19.48 30.60
N ALA A 123 1.83 18.65 29.63
CA ALA A 123 3.21 18.30 29.35
C ALA A 123 3.83 19.39 28.46
N ASP A 124 4.77 20.17 29.01
CA ASP A 124 5.60 21.07 28.21
C ASP A 124 6.67 20.25 27.48
N VAL A 125 6.47 20.04 26.19
CA VAL A 125 7.43 19.39 25.28
C VAL A 125 8.12 20.39 24.37
N SER A 126 7.88 21.69 24.54
CA SER A 126 8.48 22.73 23.72
C SER A 126 10.02 22.65 23.66
N PRO A 127 10.78 22.22 24.70
CA PRO A 127 12.23 22.03 24.59
C PRO A 127 12.66 21.00 23.54
N TYR A 128 11.76 20.10 23.15
CA TYR A 128 12.04 18.99 22.24
C TYR A 128 11.49 19.23 20.82
N VAL A 129 10.96 20.43 20.52
CA VAL A 129 10.44 20.74 19.18
C VAL A 129 11.56 21.22 18.26
N ALA A 130 11.78 20.49 17.15
CA ALA A 130 12.72 20.84 16.10
C ALA A 130 12.13 21.80 15.06
N GLY A 131 10.82 21.71 14.79
CA GLY A 131 10.16 22.64 13.88
C GLY A 131 8.66 22.42 13.76
N TRP A 132 8.00 23.45 13.25
CA TRP A 132 6.58 23.44 12.88
C TRP A 132 6.43 23.15 11.39
N LEU A 133 5.46 22.32 11.03
CA LEU A 133 5.05 22.06 9.65
C LEU A 133 3.59 22.50 9.48
N LEU A 134 3.30 23.38 8.53
CA LEU A 134 1.94 23.87 8.32
C LEU A 134 1.32 23.24 7.09
N GLY A 135 0.11 22.71 7.27
CA GLY A 135 -0.77 22.27 6.20
C GLY A 135 -0.68 20.80 5.87
N ARG A 136 -0.95 20.48 4.61
CA ARG A 136 -0.97 19.13 4.03
C ARG A 136 -0.30 19.15 2.65
N GLU A 137 -0.24 17.99 2.00
CA GLU A 137 -0.04 17.93 0.55
C GLU A 137 -1.18 18.71 -0.14
N TRP A 138 -0.86 19.92 -0.63
CA TRP A 138 -1.86 20.82 -1.20
C TRP A 138 -2.30 20.34 -2.59
N GLU A 139 -3.60 20.33 -2.84
CA GLU A 139 -4.11 19.94 -4.15
C GLU A 139 -3.82 20.99 -5.23
N PRO A 140 -3.23 20.62 -6.38
CA PRO A 140 -2.95 21.54 -7.48
C PRO A 140 -4.19 22.32 -7.94
N TYR A 141 -5.36 21.68 -7.99
CA TYR A 141 -6.60 22.35 -8.40
C TYR A 141 -7.04 23.44 -7.42
N ALA A 142 -6.83 23.26 -6.11
CA ALA A 142 -7.20 24.26 -5.10
C ALA A 142 -6.22 25.43 -5.08
N VAL A 143 -4.93 25.14 -5.27
CA VAL A 143 -3.92 26.18 -5.48
C VAL A 143 -4.24 27.02 -6.71
N ARG A 144 -4.62 26.40 -7.84
CA ARG A 144 -5.05 27.11 -9.05
C ARG A 144 -6.25 28.03 -8.78
N ILE A 145 -7.30 27.53 -8.14
CA ILE A 145 -8.51 28.31 -7.86
C ILE A 145 -8.18 29.52 -6.97
N THR A 146 -7.35 29.32 -5.95
CA THR A 146 -6.87 30.38 -5.06
C THR A 146 -6.08 31.46 -5.84
N GLN A 147 -5.19 31.07 -6.74
CA GLN A 147 -4.44 32.00 -7.58
C GLN A 147 -5.32 32.78 -8.56
N GLN A 148 -6.35 32.13 -9.13
CA GLN A 148 -7.29 32.78 -10.04
C GLN A 148 -8.23 33.77 -9.34
N LYS A 149 -8.63 33.49 -8.09
CA LYS A 149 -9.50 34.37 -7.31
C LYS A 149 -8.78 35.60 -6.76
N HIS A 150 -7.46 35.49 -6.50
CA HIS A 150 -6.67 36.52 -5.84
C HIS A 150 -5.42 36.94 -6.65
N PRO A 151 -5.54 37.27 -7.95
CA PRO A 151 -4.37 37.50 -8.82
C PRO A 151 -3.55 38.73 -8.42
N ASP A 152 -4.17 39.70 -7.74
CA ASP A 152 -3.52 40.94 -7.32
C ASP A 152 -2.68 40.76 -6.03
N VAL A 153 -2.85 39.64 -5.32
CA VAL A 153 -2.11 39.34 -4.08
C VAL A 153 -0.76 38.73 -4.43
N THR A 154 0.25 39.59 -4.56
CA THR A 154 1.60 39.21 -5.02
C THR A 154 2.71 39.51 -4.02
N SER A 155 2.34 40.08 -2.86
CA SER A 155 3.27 40.38 -1.78
C SER A 155 2.59 40.27 -0.42
N PHE A 156 3.36 39.84 0.58
CA PHE A 156 2.96 39.81 1.99
C PHE A 156 4.14 40.27 2.85
N ARG A 157 3.86 40.98 3.96
CA ARG A 157 4.89 41.41 4.90
C ARG A 157 4.40 41.31 6.34
N GLY A 158 4.94 40.32 7.06
CA GLY A 158 4.70 40.09 8.47
C GLY A 158 5.87 40.53 9.36
N ALA A 159 5.87 40.06 10.61
CA ALA A 159 6.90 40.37 11.60
C ALA A 159 8.17 39.52 11.44
N PHE A 160 8.04 38.27 10.99
CA PHE A 160 9.09 37.26 10.83
C PHE A 160 9.24 36.79 9.39
N PHE A 161 8.21 36.87 8.55
CA PHE A 161 8.27 36.45 7.14
C PHE A 161 7.74 37.50 6.18
N SER A 162 8.23 37.47 4.95
CA SER A 162 7.76 38.29 3.84
C SER A 162 7.80 37.52 2.52
N VAL A 163 6.92 37.91 1.60
CA VAL A 163 6.86 37.41 0.23
C VAL A 163 6.85 38.61 -0.70
N GLU A 164 7.72 38.61 -1.71
CA GLU A 164 7.78 39.64 -2.75
C GLU A 164 7.73 38.95 -4.12
N HIS A 165 6.92 39.46 -5.05
CA HIS A 165 6.76 38.87 -6.38
C HIS A 165 6.40 37.37 -6.33
N GLY A 166 5.51 37.01 -5.41
CA GLY A 166 4.98 35.66 -5.25
C GLY A 166 3.56 35.52 -5.80
N THR A 167 3.03 34.31 -5.71
CA THR A 167 1.63 33.98 -5.98
C THR A 167 0.76 34.25 -4.74
N SER A 168 -0.56 34.27 -4.92
CA SER A 168 -1.48 34.43 -3.79
C SER A 168 -1.41 33.24 -2.81
N MET A 169 -1.07 32.04 -3.29
CA MET A 169 -0.83 30.86 -2.45
C MET A 169 0.43 31.06 -1.60
N GLU A 170 1.53 31.51 -2.20
CA GLU A 170 2.78 31.79 -1.47
C GLU A 170 2.60 32.91 -0.44
N CYS A 171 1.82 33.95 -0.77
CA CYS A 171 1.50 35.03 0.17
C CYS A 171 0.64 34.54 1.34
N TRP A 172 -0.31 33.63 1.09
CA TRP A 172 -1.13 33.02 2.14
C TRP A 172 -0.26 32.15 3.07
N LEU A 173 0.58 31.27 2.51
CA LEU A 173 1.53 30.48 3.29
C LEU A 173 2.50 31.36 4.10
N GLY A 174 3.05 32.41 3.48
CA GLY A 174 3.91 33.38 4.16
C GLY A 174 3.22 34.03 5.36
N ARG A 175 1.91 34.30 5.26
CA ARG A 175 1.08 34.81 6.36
C ARG A 175 0.90 33.78 7.48
N GLU A 176 0.59 32.54 7.16
CA GLU A 176 0.37 31.50 8.17
C GLU A 176 1.68 31.14 8.92
N LEU A 177 2.82 31.11 8.22
CA LEU A 177 4.13 30.96 8.85
C LEU A 177 4.46 32.12 9.79
N ASP A 178 4.14 33.35 9.36
CA ASP A 178 4.30 34.56 10.19
C ASP A 178 3.43 34.53 11.43
N LEU A 179 2.20 34.03 11.31
CA LEU A 179 1.30 33.87 12.43
C LEU A 179 1.86 32.89 13.46
N ALA A 180 2.30 31.70 13.02
CA ALA A 180 2.85 30.69 13.91
C ALA A 180 4.06 31.24 14.70
N ALA A 181 5.02 31.83 13.98
CA ALA A 181 6.20 32.44 14.59
C ALA A 181 5.83 33.61 15.52
N SER A 182 4.93 34.50 15.10
CA SER A 182 4.51 35.67 15.87
C SER A 182 3.75 35.31 17.14
N TYR A 183 2.90 34.28 17.08
CA TYR A 183 2.12 33.84 18.21
C TYR A 183 3.01 33.20 19.29
N GLU A 184 3.89 32.27 18.89
CA GLU A 184 4.85 31.65 19.81
C GLU A 184 5.79 32.69 20.43
N ALA A 185 6.30 33.62 19.61
CA ALA A 185 7.14 34.73 20.05
C ALA A 185 6.44 35.62 21.07
N GLY A 186 5.23 36.08 20.75
CA GLY A 186 4.50 37.03 21.60
C GLY A 186 4.03 36.42 22.91
N ARG A 187 3.66 35.14 22.92
CA ARG A 187 3.06 34.47 24.08
C ARG A 187 4.09 33.76 24.96
N TYR A 188 5.12 33.18 24.37
CA TYR A 188 6.09 32.33 25.05
C TYR A 188 7.52 32.88 25.00
N GLY A 189 7.77 33.96 24.25
CA GLY A 189 9.12 34.54 24.14
C GLY A 189 10.10 33.61 23.41
N LEU A 190 9.60 32.76 22.52
CA LEU A 190 10.39 31.76 21.79
C LEU A 190 10.10 31.87 20.29
N SER A 191 11.10 31.57 19.49
CA SER A 191 10.96 31.44 18.04
C SER A 191 11.76 30.23 17.59
N ARG A 192 11.15 29.39 16.76
CA ARG A 192 11.67 28.11 16.28
C ARG A 192 11.59 28.04 14.75
N PRO A 193 12.22 27.04 14.12
CA PRO A 193 12.02 26.76 12.71
C PRO A 193 10.56 26.50 12.35
N VAL A 194 10.08 27.10 11.27
CA VAL A 194 8.73 26.89 10.72
C VAL A 194 8.86 26.59 9.22
N SER A 195 8.05 25.68 8.71
CA SER A 195 7.90 25.37 7.28
C SER A 195 6.43 25.06 6.98
N PHE A 196 6.11 24.94 5.70
CA PHE A 196 4.85 24.36 5.22
C PHE A 196 5.13 23.03 4.52
N VAL A 197 4.13 22.17 4.43
CA VAL A 197 4.20 20.91 3.66
C VAL A 197 4.13 21.21 2.17
N ASN A 198 4.99 20.59 1.36
CA ASN A 198 4.94 20.66 -0.09
C ASN A 198 5.21 19.27 -0.70
N TRP A 199 4.93 19.10 -1.98
CA TRP A 199 5.12 17.83 -2.69
C TRP A 199 5.22 18.06 -4.22
N PRO A 200 5.74 17.08 -5.00
CA PRO A 200 6.11 17.31 -6.39
C PRO A 200 4.96 17.61 -7.35
N THR A 201 3.69 17.51 -6.95
CA THR A 201 2.57 17.96 -7.82
C THR A 201 2.41 19.48 -7.87
N LEU A 202 3.12 20.19 -6.99
CA LEU A 202 3.26 21.64 -6.94
C LEU A 202 4.73 22.05 -7.06
N ASP A 203 5.45 21.31 -7.90
CA ASP A 203 6.88 21.46 -8.07
C ASP A 203 7.31 22.88 -8.44
N VAL A 204 8.52 23.26 -8.04
CA VAL A 204 9.21 24.48 -8.51
C VAL A 204 9.87 24.28 -9.86
N MET A 205 10.14 23.04 -10.22
CA MET A 205 10.74 22.65 -11.49
C MET A 205 9.67 22.54 -12.58
N ARG A 206 10.11 22.52 -13.84
CA ARG A 206 9.25 22.23 -15.00
C ARG A 206 9.71 20.95 -15.67
N HIS A 207 8.79 20.02 -15.90
CA HIS A 207 9.08 18.67 -16.36
C HIS A 207 8.67 18.47 -17.83
N PRO A 208 9.58 18.05 -18.72
CA PRO A 208 9.25 17.84 -20.13
C PRO A 208 8.30 16.68 -20.37
N THR A 209 8.18 15.71 -19.45
CA THR A 209 7.28 14.56 -19.60
C THR A 209 5.87 14.77 -19.06
N GLU A 210 5.61 15.86 -18.33
CA GLU A 210 4.29 16.16 -17.78
C GLU A 210 3.52 17.06 -18.77
N THR A 211 2.68 16.41 -19.61
CA THR A 211 1.65 17.06 -20.45
C THR A 211 0.56 16.07 -20.87
N GLU A 212 -0.63 16.57 -21.20
CA GLU A 212 -1.66 15.81 -21.90
C GLU A 212 -1.43 15.73 -23.42
N PRO A 213 -2.02 14.70 -24.10
CA PRO A 213 -2.08 14.65 -25.55
C PRO A 213 -2.66 15.95 -26.15
N GLY A 214 -1.86 16.64 -26.96
CA GLY A 214 -2.25 17.92 -27.59
C GLY A 214 -1.62 19.17 -26.97
N GLY A 215 -0.78 19.03 -25.94
CA GLY A 215 0.08 20.11 -25.43
C GLY A 215 -0.63 21.20 -24.64
N LYS A 216 -1.78 20.89 -24.03
CA LYS A 216 -2.50 21.78 -23.11
C LYS A 216 -2.22 21.37 -21.65
N GLU A 217 -2.33 22.33 -20.74
CA GLU A 217 -2.42 22.07 -19.30
C GLU A 217 -3.64 21.18 -19.05
N ALA A 218 -3.38 20.03 -18.43
CA ALA A 218 -4.36 19.00 -18.13
C ALA A 218 -5.10 19.27 -16.81
N GLU A 219 -6.21 18.58 -16.58
CA GLU A 219 -6.80 18.47 -15.24
C GLU A 219 -5.87 17.70 -14.27
N HIS A 220 -5.01 16.83 -14.80
CA HIS A 220 -4.01 16.02 -14.07
C HIS A 220 -2.57 16.36 -14.46
N ASP A 221 -2.28 17.64 -14.73
CA ASP A 221 -0.93 18.12 -14.96
C ASP A 221 -0.28 18.40 -13.60
N GLU A 222 0.51 17.43 -13.13
CA GLU A 222 1.24 17.49 -11.86
C GLU A 222 2.41 18.52 -11.89
N ASP A 223 2.56 19.27 -12.99
CA ASP A 223 3.49 20.39 -13.16
C ASP A 223 2.77 21.64 -13.72
N ALA A 224 1.45 21.77 -13.59
CA ALA A 224 0.78 22.99 -14.07
C ALA A 224 1.05 24.18 -13.13
N PHE A 225 1.00 23.94 -11.82
CA PHE A 225 1.13 24.98 -10.79
C PHE A 225 2.32 24.71 -9.90
N SER A 226 2.83 25.78 -9.30
CA SER A 226 4.00 25.74 -8.44
C SER A 226 3.73 26.48 -7.15
N VAL A 227 4.31 25.97 -6.07
CA VAL A 227 4.44 26.70 -4.80
C VAL A 227 5.93 26.71 -4.45
N ASP A 228 6.59 27.84 -4.62
CA ASP A 228 8.04 27.94 -4.44
C ASP A 228 8.42 28.38 -3.01
N PRO A 229 9.01 27.50 -2.17
CA PRO A 229 9.49 27.90 -0.84
C PRO A 229 10.55 29.00 -0.90
N GLY A 230 11.25 29.17 -2.02
CA GLY A 230 12.17 30.26 -2.28
C GLY A 230 11.53 31.65 -2.33
N LYS A 231 10.20 31.74 -2.41
CA LYS A 231 9.46 33.01 -2.41
C LYS A 231 9.20 33.57 -1.01
N ILE A 232 9.25 32.71 0.00
CA ILE A 232 9.07 33.11 1.40
C ILE A 232 10.45 33.39 2.00
N ARG A 233 10.61 34.59 2.57
CA ARG A 233 11.89 35.05 3.13
C ARG A 233 11.73 35.40 4.60
N PRO A 234 12.61 34.87 5.48
CA PRO A 234 12.73 35.36 6.84
C PRO A 234 13.09 36.85 6.82
N THR A 235 12.39 37.65 7.62
CA THR A 235 12.75 39.06 7.81
C THR A 235 13.77 39.18 8.95
N ARG A 236 14.36 40.37 9.11
CA ARG A 236 15.22 40.64 10.27
C ARG A 236 14.47 40.54 11.59
N GLY A 237 13.14 40.61 11.62
CA GLY A 237 12.29 40.42 12.80
C GLY A 237 12.67 41.20 14.06
N PRO A 238 11.96 40.97 15.17
CA PRO A 238 12.31 41.50 16.49
C PRO A 238 13.50 40.73 17.10
N SER A 239 14.56 41.44 17.46
CA SER A 239 15.69 40.89 18.23
C SER A 239 15.31 40.68 19.70
N PRO A 240 15.78 39.62 20.39
CA PRO A 240 16.72 38.59 19.90
C PRO A 240 16.06 37.36 19.24
N LEU A 241 14.72 37.32 19.14
CA LEU A 241 13.97 36.16 18.64
C LEU A 241 14.29 35.83 17.17
N ASN A 242 14.60 36.85 16.38
CA ASN A 242 15.10 36.69 15.02
C ASN A 242 16.38 35.83 14.89
N ARG A 243 17.14 35.62 15.98
CA ARG A 243 18.36 34.80 15.98
C ARG A 243 18.07 33.31 16.10
N THR A 244 16.88 32.94 16.59
CA THR A 244 16.46 31.54 16.76
C THR A 244 15.34 31.15 15.78
N LEU A 245 14.75 32.12 15.07
CA LEU A 245 13.88 31.86 13.94
C LEU A 245 14.64 31.05 12.87
N GLY A 246 14.05 29.93 12.47
CA GLY A 246 14.50 29.14 11.34
C GLY A 246 13.45 29.09 10.24
N TYR A 247 13.90 28.83 9.01
CA TYR A 247 13.05 28.52 7.88
C TYR A 247 13.72 27.40 7.09
N PHE A 248 12.93 26.42 6.66
CA PHE A 248 13.38 25.30 5.85
C PHE A 248 12.30 24.98 4.81
N ALA A 249 12.69 24.30 3.74
CA ALA A 249 11.77 23.71 2.78
C ALA A 249 11.45 22.29 3.22
N ASN A 250 10.19 21.87 3.10
CA ASN A 250 9.75 20.51 3.40
C ASN A 250 9.03 19.93 2.18
N TYR A 251 9.50 18.78 1.68
CA TYR A 251 8.87 18.07 0.57
C TYR A 251 8.59 16.61 0.94
N HIS A 252 7.43 16.10 0.57
CA HIS A 252 7.15 14.68 0.54
C HIS A 252 7.58 14.15 -0.83
N VAL A 253 8.53 13.21 -0.88
CA VAL A 253 9.10 12.74 -2.15
C VAL A 253 9.16 11.23 -2.16
N TYR A 254 8.36 10.63 -3.04
CA TYR A 254 8.31 9.20 -3.27
C TYR A 254 9.01 8.84 -4.60
N PRO A 255 9.65 7.66 -4.72
CA PRO A 255 10.49 7.31 -5.87
C PRO A 255 9.75 6.97 -7.16
N TYR A 256 8.42 6.78 -7.08
CA TYR A 256 7.56 6.32 -8.17
C TYR A 256 6.55 7.36 -8.66
N TYR A 257 6.28 8.42 -7.89
CA TYR A 257 5.24 9.40 -8.20
C TYR A 257 5.74 10.83 -7.95
N PRO A 258 5.43 11.81 -8.82
CA PRO A 258 4.67 11.71 -10.07
C PRO A 258 5.42 11.01 -11.22
N ASP A 259 4.74 10.84 -12.36
CA ASP A 259 5.31 10.13 -13.52
C ASP A 259 6.59 10.78 -14.05
N PHE A 260 6.75 12.10 -13.94
CA PHE A 260 7.98 12.76 -14.38
C PHE A 260 9.24 12.26 -13.64
N ILE A 261 9.13 11.84 -12.36
CA ILE A 261 10.25 11.25 -11.64
C ILE A 261 10.72 9.99 -12.38
N ASN A 262 9.79 9.19 -12.91
CA ASN A 262 10.09 7.96 -13.64
C ASN A 262 10.50 8.21 -15.10
N LEU A 263 9.90 9.20 -15.77
CA LEU A 263 9.94 9.36 -17.22
C LEU A 263 10.96 10.39 -17.72
N ASP A 264 11.36 11.35 -16.87
CA ASP A 264 12.25 12.43 -17.30
C ASP A 264 13.63 11.87 -17.72
N PRO A 265 14.12 12.22 -18.92
CA PRO A 265 15.42 11.72 -19.40
C PRO A 265 16.60 12.14 -18.52
N GLY A 266 16.51 13.32 -17.88
CA GLY A 266 17.54 13.83 -16.97
C GLY A 266 17.73 12.91 -15.76
N TYR A 267 16.63 12.57 -15.08
CA TYR A 267 16.64 11.69 -13.91
C TYR A 267 17.01 10.25 -14.30
N SER A 268 16.56 9.79 -15.47
CA SER A 268 16.92 8.48 -16.02
C SER A 268 18.42 8.26 -16.24
N ALA A 269 19.21 9.32 -16.36
CA ALA A 269 20.66 9.25 -16.57
C ALA A 269 21.46 9.38 -15.25
N TYR A 270 20.81 9.77 -14.16
CA TYR A 270 21.45 10.01 -12.88
C TYR A 270 21.90 8.71 -12.22
N ARG A 271 23.01 8.80 -11.46
CA ARG A 271 23.58 7.66 -10.73
C ARG A 271 23.88 8.04 -9.30
N ASP A 272 23.42 7.19 -8.39
CA ASP A 272 23.87 7.17 -7.00
C ASP A 272 25.03 6.16 -6.86
N LYS A 273 25.44 5.88 -5.63
CA LYS A 273 26.48 4.87 -5.36
C LYS A 273 26.08 3.42 -5.64
N HIS A 274 24.79 3.15 -5.83
CA HIS A 274 24.22 1.81 -6.08
C HIS A 274 23.92 1.55 -7.56
N GLY A 275 23.93 2.58 -8.40
CA GLY A 275 23.71 2.46 -9.84
C GLY A 275 22.83 3.58 -10.39
N LEU A 276 22.00 3.28 -11.37
CA LEU A 276 21.04 4.26 -11.89
C LEU A 276 19.98 4.56 -10.83
N CYS A 277 19.63 5.83 -10.63
CA CYS A 277 18.61 6.23 -9.67
C CYS A 277 17.90 7.52 -10.10
N ASN A 278 16.64 7.39 -10.51
CA ASN A 278 15.81 8.55 -10.85
C ASN A 278 15.52 9.43 -9.63
N TYR A 279 15.26 8.80 -8.47
CA TYR A 279 14.97 9.49 -7.23
C TYR A 279 16.11 10.43 -6.81
N ALA A 280 17.35 9.94 -6.80
CA ALA A 280 18.53 10.76 -6.53
C ALA A 280 18.70 11.91 -7.54
N GLY A 281 18.35 11.68 -8.81
CA GLY A 281 18.37 12.70 -9.85
C GLY A 281 17.37 13.83 -9.60
N TYR A 282 16.14 13.47 -9.21
CA TYR A 282 15.13 14.44 -8.80
C TYR A 282 15.54 15.21 -7.55
N LEU A 283 16.05 14.52 -6.51
CA LEU A 283 16.50 15.18 -5.28
C LEU A 283 17.63 16.19 -5.53
N ALA A 284 18.58 15.86 -6.41
CA ALA A 284 19.67 16.78 -6.78
C ALA A 284 19.14 18.05 -7.45
N ASP A 285 18.10 17.94 -8.27
CA ASP A 285 17.46 19.06 -8.96
C ASP A 285 16.63 19.91 -7.98
N LEU A 286 15.82 19.26 -7.13
CA LEU A 286 15.07 19.92 -6.07
C LEU A 286 16.00 20.70 -5.13
N LYS A 287 17.09 20.06 -4.68
CA LYS A 287 18.10 20.70 -3.81
C LYS A 287 18.75 21.91 -4.49
N ALA A 288 18.98 21.85 -5.80
CA ALA A 288 19.54 22.97 -6.55
C ALA A 288 18.58 24.18 -6.55
N HIS A 289 17.27 23.93 -6.61
CA HIS A 289 16.23 24.97 -6.56
C HIS A 289 15.99 25.51 -5.14
N THR A 290 16.20 24.70 -4.09
CA THR A 290 16.11 25.15 -2.69
C THR A 290 17.44 25.70 -2.14
N ARG A 291 18.37 26.13 -3.00
CA ARG A 291 19.71 26.57 -2.56
C ARG A 291 19.63 27.72 -1.54
N GLY A 292 20.33 27.55 -0.42
CA GLY A 292 20.35 28.52 0.68
C GLY A 292 19.20 28.35 1.68
N ILE A 293 18.32 27.35 1.47
CA ILE A 293 17.27 26.93 2.39
C ILE A 293 17.56 25.46 2.75
N PRO A 294 17.61 25.08 4.03
CA PRO A 294 17.67 23.67 4.42
C PRO A 294 16.48 22.92 3.81
N LEU A 295 16.71 21.74 3.23
CA LEU A 295 15.66 20.91 2.63
C LEU A 295 15.45 19.67 3.49
N LEU A 296 14.29 19.55 4.11
CA LEU A 296 13.84 18.34 4.80
C LEU A 296 12.96 17.53 3.85
N ILE A 297 13.24 16.25 3.70
CA ILE A 297 12.31 15.32 3.05
C ILE A 297 11.38 14.80 4.14
N GLY A 298 10.16 15.36 4.18
CA GLY A 298 9.17 15.16 5.24
C GLY A 298 8.44 13.82 5.17
N GLU A 299 8.41 13.23 3.98
CA GLU A 299 7.96 11.87 3.75
C GLU A 299 8.74 11.26 2.60
N PHE A 300 9.08 9.99 2.76
CA PHE A 300 9.57 9.09 1.74
C PHE A 300 9.38 7.66 2.28
N GLY A 301 9.39 6.67 1.41
CA GLY A 301 9.34 5.27 1.81
C GLY A 301 8.78 4.42 0.69
N VAL A 302 8.78 3.11 0.91
CA VAL A 302 8.14 2.14 0.00
C VAL A 302 7.34 1.10 0.79
N PRO A 303 6.19 0.62 0.27
CA PRO A 303 5.34 -0.32 0.99
C PRO A 303 5.56 -1.79 0.62
N THR A 304 5.19 -2.70 1.53
CA THR A 304 5.36 -4.17 1.39
C THR A 304 4.13 -4.91 0.86
N SER A 305 3.15 -4.20 0.28
CA SER A 305 1.91 -4.79 -0.24
C SER A 305 2.19 -5.83 -1.32
N ARG A 306 1.24 -6.75 -1.52
CA ARG A 306 1.21 -7.65 -2.69
C ARG A 306 0.83 -6.88 -3.95
N GLY A 307 -0.12 -5.94 -3.85
CA GLY A 307 -0.49 -5.07 -4.95
C GLY A 307 0.62 -4.09 -5.33
N ILE A 308 0.73 -3.76 -6.62
CA ILE A 308 1.62 -2.73 -7.15
C ILE A 308 0.75 -1.63 -7.75
N ALA A 309 0.72 -0.46 -7.11
CA ALA A 309 0.00 0.69 -7.61
C ALA A 309 0.71 1.36 -8.79
N HIS A 310 2.05 1.37 -8.79
CA HIS A 310 2.82 2.08 -9.82
C HIS A 310 4.18 1.45 -10.03
N LEU A 311 4.55 1.19 -11.30
CA LEU A 311 5.86 0.65 -11.63
C LEU A 311 6.91 1.74 -11.78
N GLN A 312 8.05 1.49 -11.16
CA GLN A 312 9.22 2.35 -11.12
C GLN A 312 10.40 1.67 -11.82
N ARG A 313 11.15 2.40 -12.65
CA ARG A 313 12.14 1.82 -13.57
C ARG A 313 13.26 1.00 -12.92
N GLN A 314 13.68 1.33 -11.71
CA GLN A 314 14.75 0.69 -10.94
C GLN A 314 14.24 -0.42 -10.01
N GLY A 315 12.94 -0.77 -10.05
CA GLY A 315 12.35 -1.76 -9.14
C GLY A 315 11.84 -1.18 -7.81
N ILE A 316 11.94 0.14 -7.61
CA ILE A 316 11.50 0.83 -6.39
C ILE A 316 10.00 1.17 -6.52
N HIS A 317 9.19 0.13 -6.69
CA HIS A 317 7.77 0.24 -7.04
C HIS A 317 6.91 0.79 -5.89
N HIS A 318 5.71 1.27 -6.22
CA HIS A 318 4.68 1.56 -5.23
C HIS A 318 3.99 0.25 -4.82
N GLY A 319 4.65 -0.55 -3.98
CA GLY A 319 4.22 -1.88 -3.56
C GLY A 319 4.93 -3.02 -4.28
N GLY A 320 4.53 -4.26 -3.96
CA GLY A 320 5.01 -5.49 -4.59
C GLY A 320 6.38 -5.97 -4.13
N MET A 321 6.81 -5.61 -2.92
CA MET A 321 8.12 -5.99 -2.39
C MET A 321 8.03 -6.65 -1.02
N SER A 322 9.00 -7.51 -0.72
CA SER A 322 9.17 -8.10 0.60
C SER A 322 9.61 -7.07 1.64
N GLU A 323 9.46 -7.39 2.93
CA GLU A 323 9.95 -6.54 4.03
C GLU A 323 11.48 -6.31 4.00
N GLU A 324 12.24 -7.26 3.45
CA GLU A 324 13.68 -7.07 3.27
C GLU A 324 14.00 -6.10 2.13
N GLU A 325 13.24 -6.17 1.05
CA GLU A 325 13.38 -5.24 -0.07
C GLU A 325 12.94 -3.83 0.33
N GLN A 326 11.84 -3.69 1.08
CA GLN A 326 11.46 -2.42 1.71
C GLN A 326 12.65 -1.83 2.48
N GLY A 327 13.24 -2.59 3.40
CA GLY A 327 14.39 -2.12 4.18
C GLY A 327 15.59 -1.70 3.33
N ARG A 328 15.92 -2.45 2.27
CA ARG A 328 17.02 -2.09 1.35
C ARG A 328 16.72 -0.81 0.56
N HIS A 329 15.49 -0.68 0.07
CA HIS A 329 15.06 0.49 -0.68
C HIS A 329 15.00 1.73 0.21
N ASP A 330 14.40 1.66 1.39
CA ASP A 330 14.37 2.78 2.34
C ASP A 330 15.77 3.23 2.75
N VAL A 331 16.70 2.30 2.98
CA VAL A 331 18.11 2.64 3.25
C VAL A 331 18.72 3.39 2.07
N ARG A 332 18.53 2.91 0.84
CA ARG A 332 19.01 3.60 -0.36
C ARG A 332 18.43 5.00 -0.50
N LEU A 333 17.12 5.17 -0.28
CA LEU A 333 16.47 6.48 -0.35
C LEU A 333 17.05 7.45 0.69
N ILE A 334 17.28 7.02 1.93
CA ILE A 334 17.90 7.89 2.96
C ILE A 334 19.35 8.24 2.60
N GLU A 335 20.09 7.30 2.03
CA GLU A 335 21.45 7.57 1.54
C GLU A 335 21.44 8.62 0.42
N ASP A 336 20.51 8.52 -0.53
CA ASP A 336 20.33 9.52 -1.59
C ASP A 336 19.97 10.91 -1.01
N ILE A 337 19.08 10.97 -0.02
CA ILE A 337 18.73 12.21 0.69
C ILE A 337 19.96 12.78 1.41
N GLN A 338 20.76 11.95 2.06
CA GLN A 338 21.97 12.39 2.75
C GLN A 338 23.05 12.87 1.77
N GLU A 339 23.26 12.16 0.67
CA GLU A 339 24.29 12.47 -0.33
C GLU A 339 23.96 13.70 -1.19
N THR A 340 22.68 14.06 -1.27
CA THR A 340 22.21 15.32 -1.89
C THR A 340 22.26 16.53 -0.94
N ASP A 341 22.88 16.41 0.24
CA ASP A 341 23.02 17.49 1.22
C ASP A 341 21.67 18.03 1.74
N CYS A 342 20.64 17.20 1.78
CA CYS A 342 19.39 17.52 2.48
C CYS A 342 19.63 17.56 4.01
N ALA A 343 18.80 18.34 4.70
CA ALA A 343 18.86 18.51 6.16
C ALA A 343 18.39 17.26 6.92
N GLY A 344 17.59 16.41 6.27
CA GLY A 344 17.17 15.14 6.85
C GLY A 344 16.04 14.46 6.09
N ALA A 345 15.61 13.34 6.66
CA ALA A 345 14.62 12.44 6.13
C ALA A 345 13.68 11.95 7.25
N LEU A 346 12.37 11.96 6.98
CA LEU A 346 11.34 11.42 7.85
C LEU A 346 10.62 10.28 7.12
N LEU A 347 10.84 9.04 7.58
CA LEU A 347 10.32 7.83 6.93
C LEU A 347 8.81 7.72 7.13
N PHE A 348 8.08 7.54 6.04
CA PHE A 348 6.67 7.14 6.04
C PHE A 348 6.62 5.59 5.96
N ALA A 349 6.27 4.86 7.04
CA ALA A 349 5.84 5.34 8.36
C ALA A 349 6.25 4.41 9.52
N LEU A 350 5.94 4.81 10.76
CA LEU A 350 6.25 4.01 11.96
C LEU A 350 5.46 2.69 11.99
N PHE A 351 4.16 2.71 11.68
CA PHE A 351 3.29 1.54 11.62
C PHE A 351 2.39 1.55 10.38
N ASP A 352 1.84 0.38 10.03
CA ASP A 352 0.88 0.19 8.93
C ASP A 352 -0.48 0.84 9.25
N GLU A 353 -1.04 1.59 8.31
CA GLU A 353 -2.28 2.36 8.49
C GLU A 353 -3.40 1.84 7.59
N TRP A 354 -4.20 0.89 8.10
CA TRP A 354 -5.24 0.17 7.34
C TRP A 354 -6.42 1.03 6.86
N PHE A 355 -6.59 2.24 7.38
CA PHE A 355 -7.65 3.14 6.92
C PHE A 355 -7.32 3.82 5.58
N LYS A 356 -6.05 3.79 5.18
CA LYS A 356 -5.59 4.44 3.95
C LYS A 356 -5.97 3.61 2.74
N VAL A 357 -6.09 4.29 1.60
CA VAL A 357 -6.40 3.61 0.34
C VAL A 357 -5.71 4.23 -0.86
N ASN A 358 -5.32 3.38 -1.80
CA ASN A 358 -4.80 3.79 -3.09
C ASN A 358 -5.87 3.79 -4.20
N TRP A 359 -5.58 4.53 -5.25
CA TRP A 359 -6.46 4.77 -6.40
C TRP A 359 -6.85 3.53 -7.24
N LEU A 360 -6.14 2.39 -7.11
CA LEU A 360 -6.48 1.16 -7.83
C LEU A 360 -7.58 0.34 -7.17
N VAL A 361 -7.69 0.41 -5.83
CA VAL A 361 -8.59 -0.45 -5.04
C VAL A 361 -9.68 0.34 -4.30
N MET A 362 -9.62 1.67 -4.32
CA MET A 362 -10.60 2.54 -3.63
C MET A 362 -12.06 2.32 -4.03
N ARG A 363 -12.31 1.79 -5.24
CA ARG A 363 -13.66 1.47 -5.69
C ARG A 363 -14.11 0.13 -5.13
N GLU A 364 -13.20 -0.82 -5.03
CA GLU A 364 -13.43 -2.21 -4.68
C GLU A 364 -13.52 -2.42 -3.17
N GLU A 365 -12.76 -1.64 -2.38
CA GLU A 365 -12.85 -1.60 -0.92
C GLU A 365 -14.10 -0.85 -0.47
N GLN A 366 -15.15 -1.59 -0.17
CA GLN A 366 -16.45 -1.06 0.23
C GLN A 366 -17.11 -2.01 1.26
N PRO A 367 -17.81 -1.46 2.28
CA PRO A 367 -18.09 -0.03 2.48
C PRO A 367 -16.95 0.72 3.20
N ARG A 368 -16.71 1.98 2.81
CA ARG A 368 -15.58 2.80 3.29
C ARG A 368 -15.56 3.08 4.80
N ASP A 369 -16.68 2.96 5.50
CA ASP A 369 -16.72 3.14 6.96
C ASP A 369 -16.14 1.94 7.72
N ARG A 370 -15.70 0.88 7.02
CA ARG A 370 -15.16 -0.35 7.59
C ARG A 370 -13.71 -0.64 7.20
N ASP A 371 -13.07 0.22 6.42
CA ASP A 371 -11.69 0.01 5.95
C ASP A 371 -10.71 -0.37 7.08
N PRO A 372 -10.69 0.31 8.25
CA PRO A 372 -9.72 -0.02 9.29
C PRO A 372 -9.91 -1.41 9.91
N LEU A 373 -11.02 -2.10 9.63
CA LEU A 373 -11.35 -3.38 10.24
C LEU A 373 -10.64 -4.57 9.59
N TRP A 374 -9.94 -4.39 8.47
CA TRP A 374 -9.20 -5.46 7.80
C TRP A 374 -7.98 -4.89 7.07
N HIS A 375 -7.04 -5.76 6.68
CA HIS A 375 -5.84 -5.36 5.94
C HIS A 375 -5.99 -5.77 4.47
N ASN A 376 -6.10 -4.81 3.56
CA ASN A 376 -6.06 -5.13 2.14
C ASN A 376 -4.62 -5.32 1.66
N LEU A 377 -4.21 -6.58 1.47
CA LEU A 377 -2.87 -6.89 0.96
C LEU A 377 -2.63 -6.37 -0.47
N LEU A 378 -3.68 -6.01 -1.21
CA LEU A 378 -3.56 -5.38 -2.52
C LEU A 378 -3.33 -3.87 -2.43
N ASP A 379 -3.44 -3.26 -1.25
CA ASP A 379 -3.26 -1.83 -1.06
C ASP A 379 -1.84 -1.48 -0.56
N PRO A 380 -1.02 -0.79 -1.38
CA PRO A 380 0.24 -0.23 -0.93
C PRO A 380 0.13 0.77 0.22
N GLU A 381 -0.92 1.59 0.28
CA GLU A 381 -1.11 2.65 1.28
C GLU A 381 -1.28 2.11 2.71
N GLU A 382 -1.72 0.86 2.85
CA GLU A 382 -1.86 0.20 4.14
C GLU A 382 -0.53 -0.42 4.66
N SER A 383 0.54 -0.45 3.86
CA SER A 383 1.69 -1.37 4.08
C SER A 383 3.07 -0.70 4.19
N TYR A 384 3.15 0.59 4.55
CA TYR A 384 4.41 1.35 4.67
C TYR A 384 5.16 1.18 6.00
N GLY A 385 4.47 0.75 7.05
CA GLY A 385 4.97 0.75 8.42
C GLY A 385 6.21 -0.12 8.62
N LEU A 386 7.08 0.29 9.55
CA LEU A 386 8.08 -0.60 10.14
C LEU A 386 7.48 -1.58 11.17
N ILE A 387 6.27 -1.28 11.64
CA ILE A 387 5.45 -2.13 12.50
C ILE A 387 4.19 -2.50 11.71
N GLY A 388 4.00 -3.80 11.48
CA GLY A 388 2.76 -4.35 10.92
C GLY A 388 1.82 -4.86 12.01
N PHE A 389 0.60 -5.14 11.61
CA PHE A 389 -0.41 -5.80 12.42
C PHE A 389 -0.82 -7.07 11.68
N ASP A 390 -0.66 -8.24 12.28
CA ASP A 390 -1.06 -9.49 11.62
C ASP A 390 -2.23 -10.14 12.37
N PRO A 391 -3.17 -10.79 11.66
CA PRO A 391 -4.13 -11.65 12.30
C PRO A 391 -3.42 -12.82 12.99
N PRO A 392 -4.02 -13.42 14.04
CA PRO A 392 -3.52 -14.68 14.60
C PRO A 392 -3.35 -15.72 13.47
N SER A 393 -2.14 -16.25 13.31
CA SER A 393 -1.87 -17.21 12.23
C SER A 393 -2.78 -18.44 12.35
N THR A 394 -3.53 -18.70 11.30
CA THR A 394 -4.38 -19.90 11.19
C THR A 394 -3.79 -20.94 10.26
N ILE A 395 -3.18 -20.52 9.14
CA ILE A 395 -2.57 -21.36 8.12
C ILE A 395 -1.30 -20.68 7.60
N HIS A 396 -0.24 -21.47 7.45
CA HIS A 396 1.02 -21.09 6.83
C HIS A 396 1.16 -21.80 5.49
N VAL A 397 1.40 -21.05 4.42
CA VAL A 397 1.67 -21.63 3.10
C VAL A 397 3.11 -22.14 3.07
N ASP A 398 3.40 -23.29 3.68
CA ASP A 398 4.76 -23.83 3.84
C ASP A 398 4.95 -25.28 3.31
N GLY A 399 3.89 -25.88 2.81
CA GLY A 399 3.82 -27.24 2.27
C GLY A 399 3.55 -28.29 3.34
N ARG A 400 3.19 -27.90 4.56
CA ARG A 400 2.89 -28.81 5.66
C ARG A 400 1.41 -28.74 6.02
N ILE A 401 0.96 -29.67 6.86
CA ILE A 401 -0.48 -29.90 7.08
C ILE A 401 -0.89 -29.84 8.55
N GLU A 402 0.05 -29.58 9.46
CA GLU A 402 -0.17 -29.60 10.90
C GLU A 402 -1.09 -28.48 11.38
N ASP A 403 -1.01 -27.30 10.76
CA ASP A 403 -1.85 -26.13 11.03
C ASP A 403 -3.28 -26.28 10.47
N TRP A 404 -3.49 -27.15 9.48
CA TRP A 404 -4.82 -27.57 9.05
C TRP A 404 -5.51 -28.55 10.01
N ALA A 405 -4.86 -28.96 11.10
CA ALA A 405 -5.45 -29.90 12.05
C ALA A 405 -6.77 -29.35 12.63
N GLY A 406 -7.83 -30.18 12.55
CA GLY A 406 -9.18 -29.79 13.00
C GLY A 406 -10.05 -29.16 11.92
N ILE A 407 -9.50 -28.84 10.75
CA ILE A 407 -10.28 -28.37 9.60
C ILE A 407 -10.88 -29.57 8.86
N ALA A 408 -12.21 -29.62 8.80
CA ALA A 408 -12.91 -30.66 8.05
C ALA A 408 -12.74 -30.45 6.54
N PRO A 409 -12.63 -31.53 5.74
CA PRO A 409 -12.57 -31.40 4.29
C PRO A 409 -13.88 -30.83 3.75
N TYR A 410 -13.77 -29.82 2.89
CA TYR A 410 -14.89 -29.28 2.11
C TYR A 410 -15.43 -30.34 1.14
N ALA A 411 -14.53 -31.13 0.55
CA ALA A 411 -14.88 -32.26 -0.31
C ALA A 411 -13.87 -33.40 -0.16
N THR A 412 -14.33 -34.64 -0.33
CA THR A 412 -13.49 -35.84 -0.34
C THR A 412 -13.88 -36.76 -1.49
N ALA A 413 -12.89 -37.46 -2.05
CA ALA A 413 -13.08 -38.44 -3.10
C ALA A 413 -12.73 -39.85 -2.62
N LYS A 414 -12.98 -40.85 -3.48
CA LYS A 414 -12.54 -42.23 -3.25
C LYS A 414 -11.02 -42.33 -3.41
N GLU A 415 -10.38 -43.27 -2.72
CA GLU A 415 -8.92 -43.42 -2.60
C GLU A 415 -8.13 -43.45 -3.92
N SER A 416 -8.73 -43.86 -5.05
CA SER A 416 -8.07 -43.94 -6.38
C SER A 416 -8.17 -42.67 -7.23
N SER A 417 -8.70 -41.59 -6.67
CA SER A 417 -8.92 -40.30 -7.33
C SER A 417 -7.64 -39.46 -7.44
N LEU A 418 -7.46 -38.74 -8.55
CA LEU A 418 -6.44 -37.69 -8.71
C LEU A 418 -6.54 -36.63 -7.62
N LEU A 419 -7.76 -36.16 -7.35
CA LEU A 419 -8.09 -35.26 -6.24
C LEU A 419 -8.63 -36.12 -5.10
N ARG A 420 -7.92 -36.18 -3.97
CA ARG A 420 -8.34 -36.93 -2.78
C ARG A 420 -9.25 -36.09 -1.88
N ALA A 421 -8.87 -34.85 -1.64
CA ALA A 421 -9.62 -33.96 -0.76
C ALA A 421 -9.37 -32.49 -1.10
N LEU A 422 -10.36 -31.67 -0.79
CA LEU A 422 -10.31 -30.22 -0.84
C LEU A 422 -10.63 -29.68 0.55
N TYR A 423 -9.78 -28.79 1.06
CA TYR A 423 -9.97 -28.10 2.33
C TYR A 423 -9.99 -26.60 2.10
N VAL A 424 -10.77 -25.90 2.91
CA VAL A 424 -10.97 -24.46 2.78
C VAL A 424 -11.06 -23.85 4.18
N THR A 425 -10.37 -22.75 4.39
CA THR A 425 -10.50 -21.89 5.58
C THR A 425 -10.13 -20.45 5.23
N SER A 426 -10.14 -19.55 6.20
CA SER A 426 -9.72 -18.16 6.02
C SER A 426 -9.27 -17.54 7.33
N ASP A 427 -8.51 -16.46 7.22
CA ASP A 427 -8.31 -15.47 8.29
C ASP A 427 -8.83 -14.10 7.84
N GLN A 428 -8.45 -13.05 8.56
CA GLN A 428 -8.91 -11.70 8.28
C GLN A 428 -8.31 -11.09 7.00
N ASN A 429 -7.21 -11.63 6.49
CA ASN A 429 -6.48 -11.11 5.34
C ASN A 429 -6.65 -12.01 4.09
N ARG A 430 -6.81 -13.32 4.29
CA ARG A 430 -6.70 -14.33 3.22
C ARG A 430 -7.75 -15.44 3.30
N PHE A 431 -8.11 -15.93 2.13
CA PHE A 431 -8.84 -17.16 1.89
C PHE A 431 -7.87 -18.29 1.51
N TYR A 432 -7.88 -19.39 2.27
CA TYR A 432 -6.96 -20.51 2.10
C TYR A 432 -7.62 -21.72 1.46
N VAL A 433 -6.90 -22.36 0.54
CA VAL A 433 -7.29 -23.62 -0.08
C VAL A 433 -6.16 -24.63 0.01
N ARG A 434 -6.49 -25.86 0.41
CA ARG A 434 -5.58 -27.01 0.31
C ARG A 434 -6.18 -28.09 -0.58
N VAL A 435 -5.37 -28.59 -1.49
CA VAL A 435 -5.70 -29.71 -2.38
C VAL A 435 -4.80 -30.89 -2.06
N ASP A 436 -5.40 -32.01 -1.67
CA ASP A 436 -4.69 -33.28 -1.52
C ASP A 436 -4.84 -34.10 -2.79
N LEU A 437 -3.70 -34.56 -3.32
CA LEU A 437 -3.58 -35.35 -4.53
C LEU A 437 -3.39 -36.83 -4.23
N ALA A 438 -3.60 -37.68 -5.24
CA ALA A 438 -3.20 -39.08 -5.17
C ALA A 438 -1.69 -39.20 -4.82
N GLU A 439 -1.34 -40.12 -3.92
CA GLU A 439 0.06 -40.40 -3.58
C GLU A 439 0.85 -40.78 -4.83
N ALA A 440 2.04 -40.21 -4.99
CA ALA A 440 2.97 -40.63 -6.02
C ALA A 440 3.45 -42.06 -5.70
N SER A 441 3.06 -43.04 -6.52
CA SER A 441 3.59 -44.40 -6.36
C SER A 441 5.09 -44.42 -6.60
N GLN A 442 5.89 -44.72 -5.58
CA GLN A 442 7.27 -45.15 -5.82
C GLN A 442 7.25 -46.53 -6.49
N ARG A 443 7.79 -46.66 -7.71
CA ARG A 443 8.19 -47.96 -8.23
C ARG A 443 9.66 -47.97 -8.61
N GLY A 444 10.41 -48.84 -7.94
CA GLY A 444 11.68 -49.35 -8.43
C GLY A 444 11.48 -50.27 -9.63
N GLY A 445 12.47 -50.29 -10.52
CA GLY A 445 12.64 -51.32 -11.56
C GLY A 445 12.32 -50.88 -12.99
N ASN A 446 13.39 -50.69 -13.78
CA ASN A 446 13.58 -50.86 -15.23
C ASN A 446 12.38 -51.16 -16.17
N GLU A 447 11.29 -50.38 -16.14
CA GLU A 447 10.31 -50.36 -17.23
C GLU A 447 10.22 -48.96 -17.85
N LYS A 448 10.60 -48.85 -19.13
CA LYS A 448 10.42 -47.64 -19.93
C LYS A 448 8.96 -47.56 -20.39
N GLY A 449 8.11 -46.86 -19.64
CA GLY A 449 6.73 -46.57 -20.03
C GLY A 449 5.98 -45.70 -19.01
N ILE A 450 5.90 -44.39 -19.30
CA ILE A 450 5.06 -43.33 -18.70
C ILE A 450 4.40 -43.66 -17.33
N ASP A 451 5.02 -43.19 -16.24
CA ASP A 451 4.37 -43.05 -14.93
C ASP A 451 3.73 -41.65 -14.80
N ARG A 452 2.38 -41.60 -14.72
CA ARG A 452 1.54 -40.38 -14.77
C ARG A 452 0.77 -40.19 -13.45
N THR A 453 1.49 -40.09 -12.35
CA THR A 453 0.91 -39.84 -11.01
C THR A 453 0.42 -38.40 -10.85
N TRP A 454 1.09 -37.41 -11.44
CA TRP A 454 0.69 -36.00 -11.34
C TRP A 454 -0.32 -35.52 -12.38
N PRO A 455 -1.32 -34.70 -12.00
CA PRO A 455 -2.18 -34.03 -12.96
C PRO A 455 -1.37 -33.01 -13.77
N ALA A 456 -1.73 -32.87 -15.05
CA ALA A 456 -1.17 -31.85 -15.94
C ALA A 456 -1.68 -30.45 -15.59
N ALA A 457 -2.92 -30.36 -15.07
CA ALA A 457 -3.52 -29.14 -14.56
C ALA A 457 -4.56 -29.49 -13.48
N ILE A 458 -4.69 -28.60 -12.50
CA ILE A 458 -5.71 -28.60 -11.46
C ILE A 458 -6.41 -27.25 -11.54
N GLY A 459 -7.73 -27.21 -11.40
CA GLY A 459 -8.41 -25.93 -11.24
C GLY A 459 -9.50 -25.97 -10.19
N ILE A 460 -9.86 -24.78 -9.71
CA ILE A 460 -10.87 -24.56 -8.69
C ILE A 460 -11.76 -23.42 -9.20
N ALA A 461 -13.01 -23.75 -9.50
CA ALA A 461 -14.03 -22.75 -9.81
C ALA A 461 -14.66 -22.23 -8.51
N LEU A 462 -14.84 -20.91 -8.43
CA LEU A 462 -15.33 -20.19 -7.27
C LEU A 462 -16.60 -19.42 -7.64
N ASP A 463 -17.68 -19.71 -6.90
CA ASP A 463 -18.90 -18.90 -6.85
C ASP A 463 -18.83 -18.06 -5.58
N VAL A 464 -18.65 -16.74 -5.72
CA VAL A 464 -18.36 -15.82 -4.62
C VAL A 464 -19.61 -15.11 -4.13
N LEU A 465 -20.56 -14.75 -4.99
CA LEU A 465 -21.68 -13.87 -4.62
C LEU A 465 -23.05 -14.56 -4.70
N ASP A 466 -23.46 -15.00 -5.88
CA ASP A 466 -24.79 -15.54 -6.14
C ASP A 466 -24.68 -16.69 -7.14
N PRO A 467 -25.02 -17.95 -6.75
CA PRO A 467 -24.88 -19.12 -7.62
C PRO A 467 -25.66 -19.01 -8.94
N LYS A 468 -26.66 -18.13 -9.04
CA LYS A 468 -27.43 -17.93 -10.28
C LYS A 468 -26.79 -16.93 -11.23
N ARG A 469 -25.76 -16.20 -10.78
CA ARG A 469 -24.98 -15.24 -11.56
C ARG A 469 -23.58 -15.82 -11.81
N GLY A 470 -22.80 -15.17 -12.69
CA GLY A 470 -21.54 -15.72 -13.18
C GLY A 470 -21.72 -16.78 -14.26
N ASP A 471 -20.60 -17.38 -14.68
CA ASP A 471 -20.56 -18.32 -15.80
C ASP A 471 -20.82 -19.76 -15.33
N HIS A 472 -21.90 -20.38 -15.82
CA HIS A 472 -22.26 -21.77 -15.50
C HIS A 472 -21.52 -22.78 -16.38
N ARG A 473 -20.73 -22.33 -17.36
CA ARG A 473 -19.84 -23.17 -18.16
C ARG A 473 -18.43 -23.07 -17.60
N LEU A 474 -17.84 -24.20 -17.24
CA LEU A 474 -16.44 -24.23 -16.78
C LEU A 474 -15.49 -23.91 -17.94
N PRO A 475 -14.26 -23.41 -17.65
CA PRO A 475 -13.36 -22.93 -18.70
C PRO A 475 -13.11 -23.98 -19.77
N ARG A 476 -13.11 -23.56 -21.03
CA ARG A 476 -12.64 -24.43 -22.13
C ARG A 476 -11.19 -24.86 -21.85
N PRO A 477 -10.72 -26.03 -22.32
CA PRO A 477 -11.45 -27.02 -23.11
C PRO A 477 -12.36 -27.95 -22.29
N LEU A 478 -12.62 -27.67 -20.99
CA LEU A 478 -13.57 -28.47 -20.23
C LEU A 478 -14.92 -28.47 -20.94
N ARG A 479 -15.45 -29.67 -21.18
CA ARG A 479 -16.83 -29.85 -21.66
C ARG A 479 -17.71 -30.10 -20.46
N ALA A 480 -17.84 -29.09 -19.61
CA ALA A 480 -18.57 -29.22 -18.36
C ALA A 480 -19.32 -27.95 -17.98
N THR A 481 -20.48 -28.14 -17.34
CA THR A 481 -21.26 -27.08 -16.72
C THR A 481 -21.36 -27.31 -15.23
N TRP A 482 -21.48 -26.24 -14.46
CA TRP A 482 -21.71 -26.25 -13.03
C TRP A 482 -23.05 -25.58 -12.73
N SER A 483 -23.83 -26.15 -11.80
CA SER A 483 -25.13 -25.58 -11.41
C SER A 483 -25.04 -24.25 -10.66
N ARG A 484 -23.82 -23.78 -10.39
CA ARG A 484 -23.50 -22.49 -9.81
C ARG A 484 -22.66 -21.75 -10.84
N GLY A 485 -22.91 -20.47 -11.06
CA GLY A 485 -22.07 -19.67 -11.93
C GLY A 485 -20.80 -19.25 -11.19
N ALA A 486 -19.65 -19.47 -11.84
CA ALA A 486 -18.35 -19.14 -11.27
C ALA A 486 -17.89 -17.78 -11.78
N GLU A 487 -17.59 -16.85 -10.86
CA GLU A 487 -16.93 -15.58 -11.17
C GLU A 487 -15.43 -15.77 -11.39
N PHE A 488 -14.81 -16.72 -10.70
CA PHE A 488 -13.37 -16.93 -10.74
C PHE A 488 -13.01 -18.39 -10.97
N VAL A 489 -11.88 -18.60 -11.66
CA VAL A 489 -11.24 -19.91 -11.76
C VAL A 489 -9.76 -19.78 -11.46
N LEU A 490 -9.33 -20.46 -10.41
CA LEU A 490 -7.91 -20.66 -10.12
C LEU A 490 -7.41 -21.85 -10.92
N LEU A 491 -6.31 -21.67 -11.65
CA LEU A 491 -5.67 -22.71 -12.44
C LEU A 491 -4.23 -22.92 -11.96
N ILE A 492 -3.88 -24.17 -11.69
CA ILE A 492 -2.59 -24.58 -11.13
C ILE A 492 -1.96 -25.57 -12.10
N GLU A 493 -0.78 -25.22 -12.59
CA GLU A 493 0.15 -26.11 -13.26
C GLU A 493 1.26 -26.46 -12.27
N PRO A 494 1.25 -27.64 -11.67
CA PRO A 494 2.21 -27.95 -10.61
C PRO A 494 3.66 -28.15 -11.14
N GLY A 495 3.85 -28.14 -12.47
CA GLY A 495 5.15 -28.34 -13.14
C GLY A 495 5.52 -29.83 -13.29
N ASP A 496 6.67 -30.12 -13.90
CA ASP A 496 7.18 -31.50 -14.01
C ASP A 496 8.60 -31.58 -13.45
N ARG A 497 8.74 -32.05 -12.21
CA ARG A 497 10.04 -32.15 -11.52
C ARG A 497 11.09 -32.99 -12.28
N ARG A 498 10.68 -33.81 -13.25
CA ARG A 498 11.57 -34.65 -14.07
C ARG A 498 12.19 -33.94 -15.26
N ASP A 499 11.69 -32.76 -15.64
CA ASP A 499 12.18 -32.03 -16.81
C ASP A 499 13.33 -31.06 -16.51
N GLY A 500 13.95 -31.19 -15.33
CA GLY A 500 15.07 -30.36 -14.90
C GLY A 500 14.69 -28.91 -14.61
N GLY A 501 13.40 -28.61 -14.40
CA GLY A 501 12.91 -27.26 -14.13
C GLY A 501 12.65 -26.45 -15.41
N THR A 502 12.55 -27.10 -16.57
CA THR A 502 12.23 -26.42 -17.83
C THR A 502 10.78 -25.95 -17.89
N ARG A 503 9.88 -26.53 -17.08
CA ARG A 503 8.52 -26.02 -16.84
C ARG A 503 8.33 -25.76 -15.34
N PRO A 504 8.52 -24.51 -14.87
CA PRO A 504 8.30 -24.19 -13.48
C PRO A 504 6.82 -24.31 -13.10
N PRO A 505 6.51 -24.64 -11.83
CA PRO A 505 5.16 -24.56 -11.28
C PRO A 505 4.56 -23.15 -11.50
N LYS A 506 3.25 -23.08 -11.76
CA LYS A 506 2.49 -21.83 -11.92
C LYS A 506 1.10 -21.95 -11.31
N ALA A 507 0.59 -20.86 -10.73
CA ALA A 507 -0.81 -20.71 -10.36
C ALA A 507 -1.30 -19.32 -10.77
N GLU A 508 -2.49 -19.24 -11.36
CA GLU A 508 -3.09 -18.00 -11.87
C GLU A 508 -4.60 -18.02 -11.68
N LEU A 509 -5.14 -16.95 -11.11
CA LEU A 509 -6.57 -16.68 -10.92
C LEU A 509 -7.11 -15.92 -12.13
N PHE A 510 -8.15 -16.46 -12.74
CA PHE A 510 -8.86 -15.84 -13.86
C PHE A 510 -10.24 -15.38 -13.41
N ILE A 511 -10.75 -14.32 -14.06
CA ILE A 511 -12.09 -13.78 -13.84
C ILE A 511 -12.98 -14.06 -15.05
N ASP A 512 -14.28 -14.26 -14.81
CA ASP A 512 -15.31 -14.31 -15.85
C ASP A 512 -15.22 -13.05 -16.72
N LYS A 513 -15.11 -13.22 -18.04
CA LYS A 513 -15.02 -12.12 -19.01
C LYS A 513 -16.25 -11.21 -18.97
N ALA A 514 -17.41 -11.73 -18.55
CA ALA A 514 -18.64 -10.96 -18.39
C ALA A 514 -18.64 -10.06 -17.15
N MET A 515 -17.57 -10.09 -16.33
CA MET A 515 -17.38 -9.29 -15.13
C MET A 515 -16.14 -8.41 -15.24
N ASN A 516 -16.16 -7.27 -14.54
CA ASN A 516 -15.04 -6.36 -14.43
C ASN A 516 -14.56 -6.27 -12.98
N TYR A 517 -13.25 -6.39 -12.82
CA TYR A 517 -12.57 -6.36 -11.53
C TYR A 517 -12.37 -4.91 -11.03
N SER A 518 -11.83 -4.05 -11.89
CA SER A 518 -11.46 -2.66 -11.57
C SER A 518 -11.58 -1.73 -12.77
N VAL A 519 -11.80 -0.42 -12.54
CA VAL A 519 -11.83 0.61 -13.60
C VAL A 519 -10.54 0.66 -14.42
N TRP A 520 -9.45 0.16 -13.85
CA TRP A 520 -8.13 0.05 -14.48
C TRP A 520 -7.90 -1.30 -15.18
N SER A 521 -8.89 -2.18 -15.15
CA SER A 521 -8.79 -3.49 -15.79
C SER A 521 -8.71 -3.38 -17.31
N ARG A 522 -7.95 -4.29 -17.90
CA ARG A 522 -7.75 -4.43 -19.33
C ARG A 522 -8.03 -5.86 -19.77
N VAL A 523 -8.43 -6.01 -21.02
CA VAL A 523 -8.54 -7.30 -21.71
C VAL A 523 -7.59 -7.27 -22.90
N LEU A 524 -6.81 -8.34 -23.11
CA LEU A 524 -5.98 -8.45 -24.30
C LEU A 524 -6.84 -8.91 -25.49
N ALA A 525 -6.96 -8.07 -26.51
CA ALA A 525 -7.65 -8.37 -27.75
C ALA A 525 -6.80 -7.92 -28.94
N ASP A 526 -6.58 -8.81 -29.91
CA ASP A 526 -5.78 -8.54 -31.12
C ASP A 526 -4.40 -7.94 -30.82
N GLY A 527 -3.74 -8.44 -29.78
CA GLY A 527 -2.41 -7.98 -29.32
C GLY A 527 -2.39 -6.62 -28.64
N ARG A 528 -3.56 -6.06 -28.28
CA ARG A 528 -3.70 -4.76 -27.60
C ARG A 528 -4.47 -4.89 -26.30
N PHE A 529 -4.04 -4.14 -25.28
CA PHE A 529 -4.77 -4.01 -24.03
C PHE A 529 -5.89 -2.99 -24.23
N LEU A 530 -7.14 -3.44 -24.10
CA LEU A 530 -8.32 -2.60 -24.20
C LEU A 530 -8.99 -2.47 -22.83
N PRO A 531 -9.59 -1.32 -22.49
CA PRO A 531 -10.39 -1.17 -21.26
C PRO A 531 -11.44 -2.27 -21.15
N ASN A 532 -11.50 -2.93 -19.99
CA ASN A 532 -12.61 -3.83 -19.69
C ASN A 532 -13.89 -3.00 -19.52
N ARG A 533 -14.93 -3.31 -20.30
CA ARG A 533 -16.22 -2.60 -20.30
C ARG A 533 -17.35 -3.43 -19.67
N SER A 534 -17.04 -4.62 -19.17
CA SER A 534 -17.97 -5.44 -18.42
C SER A 534 -18.40 -4.71 -17.13
N PRO A 535 -19.58 -5.04 -16.57
CA PRO A 535 -20.04 -4.44 -15.33
C PRO A 535 -19.22 -4.93 -14.13
N PHE A 536 -19.16 -4.10 -13.07
CA PHE A 536 -18.50 -4.38 -11.78
C PHE A 536 -19.31 -5.33 -10.89
N ARG A 537 -19.88 -6.37 -11.50
CA ARG A 537 -20.73 -7.33 -10.81
C ARG A 537 -20.83 -8.64 -11.61
N PRO A 538 -21.11 -9.78 -10.96
CA PRO A 538 -21.32 -11.05 -11.66
C PRO A 538 -22.51 -11.01 -12.63
N VAL A 539 -22.40 -11.62 -13.82
CA VAL A 539 -23.50 -11.68 -14.80
C VAL A 539 -23.74 -13.12 -15.21
N ALA A 540 -24.99 -13.58 -15.12
CA ALA A 540 -25.35 -14.94 -15.53
C ALA A 540 -25.03 -15.18 -17.01
N ASN A 541 -24.19 -16.16 -17.30
CA ASN A 541 -23.83 -16.57 -18.65
C ASN A 541 -23.37 -18.05 -18.71
N GLU A 542 -23.03 -18.54 -19.90
CA GLU A 542 -22.62 -19.93 -20.15
C GLU A 542 -21.55 -20.04 -21.27
N ASP A 543 -20.68 -19.03 -21.44
CA ASP A 543 -19.77 -19.00 -22.60
C ASP A 543 -18.41 -19.71 -22.35
N GLY A 544 -18.05 -19.91 -21.08
CA GLY A 544 -16.83 -20.55 -20.61
C GLY A 544 -15.60 -19.68 -20.78
N ALA A 545 -15.75 -18.35 -20.85
CA ALA A 545 -14.69 -17.40 -21.17
C ALA A 545 -14.18 -16.69 -19.93
N TYR A 546 -12.98 -17.09 -19.51
CA TYR A 546 -12.25 -16.47 -18.41
C TYR A 546 -11.03 -15.74 -18.93
N VAL A 547 -10.73 -14.57 -18.36
CA VAL A 547 -9.61 -13.71 -18.74
C VAL A 547 -8.71 -13.43 -17.54
N PRO A 548 -7.42 -13.16 -17.73
CA PRO A 548 -6.53 -12.77 -16.64
C PRO A 548 -6.94 -11.43 -16.02
N LEU A 549 -6.55 -11.22 -14.77
CA LEU A 549 -6.78 -9.99 -14.01
C LEU A 549 -5.74 -8.93 -14.36
N ILE A 550 -5.81 -8.39 -15.58
CA ILE A 550 -4.84 -7.41 -16.09
C ILE A 550 -5.21 -6.00 -15.64
N ILE A 551 -4.34 -5.34 -14.88
CA ILE A 551 -4.51 -3.99 -14.35
C ILE A 551 -3.50 -3.04 -14.99
N GLU A 552 -3.96 -1.87 -15.45
CA GLU A 552 -3.09 -0.77 -15.90
C GLU A 552 -2.57 0.02 -14.69
N THR A 553 -1.27 -0.09 -14.40
CA THR A 553 -0.64 0.51 -13.20
C THR A 553 0.15 1.78 -13.50
N ASN A 554 0.53 2.01 -14.76
CA ASN A 554 1.05 3.29 -15.22
C ASN A 554 0.24 3.70 -16.45
N ARG A 555 -0.27 4.93 -16.44
CA ARG A 555 -1.04 5.47 -17.56
C ARG A 555 -0.13 5.83 -18.72
N GLU A 556 -0.71 5.93 -19.90
CA GLU A 556 -0.03 6.51 -21.06
C GLU A 556 0.30 7.98 -20.79
N ARG A 557 1.52 8.40 -21.15
CA ARG A 557 1.93 9.81 -21.08
C ARG A 557 2.49 10.29 -22.42
N VAL A 558 2.33 11.58 -22.70
CA VAL A 558 2.93 12.22 -23.87
C VAL A 558 3.73 13.42 -23.39
N SER A 559 5.03 13.47 -23.70
CA SER A 559 5.86 14.64 -23.37
C SER A 559 5.49 15.87 -24.20
N ARG A 560 5.97 17.05 -23.77
CA ARG A 560 5.90 18.32 -24.53
C ARG A 560 6.48 18.22 -25.93
N GLY A 561 7.46 17.33 -26.13
CA GLY A 561 8.08 17.05 -27.42
C GLY A 561 7.33 16.06 -28.31
N GLY A 562 6.14 15.57 -27.89
CA GLY A 562 5.33 14.60 -28.62
C GLY A 562 5.78 13.14 -28.48
N LYS A 563 6.80 12.84 -27.66
CA LYS A 563 7.20 11.46 -27.36
C LYS A 563 6.14 10.76 -26.52
N LEU A 564 5.70 9.60 -26.99
CA LEU A 564 4.77 8.70 -26.32
C LEU A 564 5.50 7.80 -25.31
N TYR A 565 4.94 7.69 -24.11
CA TYR A 565 5.31 6.75 -23.07
C TYR A 565 4.13 5.80 -22.88
N PRO A 566 4.24 4.53 -23.33
CA PRO A 566 3.11 3.62 -23.36
C PRO A 566 2.68 3.24 -21.93
N PRO A 567 1.39 2.89 -21.74
CA PRO A 567 0.89 2.41 -20.47
C PRO A 567 1.56 1.08 -20.07
N ARG A 568 1.56 0.80 -18.77
CA ARG A 568 2.11 -0.44 -18.20
C ARG A 568 1.00 -1.23 -17.54
N HIS A 569 1.11 -2.55 -17.65
CA HIS A 569 0.10 -3.48 -17.18
C HIS A 569 0.73 -4.59 -16.35
N LEU A 570 0.02 -5.03 -15.32
CA LEU A 570 0.35 -6.17 -14.48
C LEU A 570 -0.81 -7.15 -14.47
N ASP A 571 -0.49 -8.43 -14.39
CA ASP A 571 -1.48 -9.47 -14.19
C ASP A 571 -1.56 -9.79 -12.70
N TRP A 572 -2.60 -9.27 -12.05
CA TRP A 572 -2.83 -9.48 -10.63
C TRP A 572 -3.32 -10.89 -10.31
N GLY A 573 -3.72 -11.69 -11.30
CA GLY A 573 -4.19 -13.06 -11.06
C GLY A 573 -3.05 -14.03 -10.78
N ARG A 574 -1.82 -13.69 -11.16
CA ARG A 574 -0.66 -14.58 -10.97
C ARG A 574 -0.29 -14.67 -9.50
N LEU A 575 -0.17 -15.90 -9.01
CA LEU A 575 0.22 -16.18 -7.63
C LEU A 575 1.71 -16.50 -7.54
N GLU A 576 2.39 -15.87 -6.59
CA GLU A 576 3.81 -16.10 -6.33
C GLU A 576 4.04 -17.43 -5.61
N PHE A 577 4.96 -18.22 -6.18
CA PHE A 577 5.37 -19.51 -5.61
C PHE A 577 6.36 -19.26 -4.48
N GLY A 578 6.01 -19.62 -3.24
CA GLY A 578 6.82 -19.34 -2.06
C GLY A 578 6.44 -20.19 -0.86
N ARG A 579 7.35 -20.31 0.11
CA ARG A 579 7.08 -20.95 1.40
C ARG A 579 7.26 -19.94 2.52
N GLU A 580 6.24 -19.78 3.36
CA GLU A 580 6.36 -18.96 4.56
C GLU A 580 7.46 -19.53 5.49
N PRO A 581 8.37 -18.70 6.04
CA PRO A 581 9.39 -19.18 6.95
C PRO A 581 8.79 -19.61 8.29
N ALA A 582 9.25 -20.74 8.86
CA ALA A 582 8.68 -21.29 10.08
C ALA A 582 8.87 -20.44 11.37
N ARG A 583 9.75 -19.42 11.40
CA ARG A 583 10.01 -18.57 12.59
C ARG A 583 10.51 -17.16 12.22
N ALA A 584 10.05 -16.12 12.93
CA ALA A 584 10.59 -14.75 12.79
C ALA A 584 11.88 -14.55 13.59
N PRO A 585 12.66 -13.48 13.29
CA PRO A 585 13.71 -13.00 14.17
C PRO A 585 13.13 -12.43 15.47
N VAL A 586 13.76 -12.76 16.62
CA VAL A 586 13.39 -12.20 17.93
C VAL A 586 14.19 -10.91 18.16
N TRP A 587 13.49 -9.82 18.50
CA TRP A 587 14.12 -8.56 18.93
C TRP A 587 14.26 -8.49 20.47
N PRO A 588 15.27 -7.80 21.03
CA PRO A 588 15.33 -7.54 22.47
C PRO A 588 14.11 -6.74 22.95
N GLY A 589 13.26 -7.37 23.77
CA GLY A 589 12.05 -6.75 24.35
C GLY A 589 10.74 -7.01 23.58
N GLY A 590 10.78 -7.69 22.43
CA GLY A 590 9.58 -8.10 21.69
C GLY A 590 9.17 -9.54 22.00
N ALA A 591 7.86 -9.83 21.91
CA ALA A 591 7.41 -11.22 21.86
C ALA A 591 7.91 -11.87 20.55
N PRO A 592 8.21 -13.19 20.55
CA PRO A 592 8.46 -13.91 19.30
C PRO A 592 7.19 -13.83 18.43
N ALA A 593 7.29 -13.13 17.30
CA ALA A 593 6.26 -13.15 16.26
C ALA A 593 6.57 -14.25 15.22
N PHE A 594 5.59 -14.61 14.41
CA PHE A 594 5.77 -15.50 13.26
C PHE A 594 6.34 -14.72 12.07
N ALA A 595 7.05 -15.40 11.17
CA ALA A 595 7.49 -14.75 9.93
C ALA A 595 6.30 -14.74 8.97
N TYR A 596 5.66 -13.58 8.83
CA TYR A 596 4.62 -13.36 7.83
C TYR A 596 5.26 -12.94 6.51
N ASP A 597 4.82 -13.52 5.40
CA ASP A 597 5.22 -13.09 4.06
C ASP A 597 3.96 -12.87 3.20
N PRO A 598 3.58 -11.62 2.89
CA PRO A 598 2.40 -11.34 2.08
C PRO A 598 2.47 -11.95 0.66
N HIS A 599 3.66 -12.33 0.20
CA HIS A 599 3.92 -12.88 -1.14
C HIS A 599 3.99 -14.42 -1.20
N ALA A 600 3.93 -15.12 -0.07
CA ALA A 600 3.83 -16.58 -0.06
C ALA A 600 2.39 -17.02 -0.37
N GLU A 601 2.00 -16.97 -1.65
CA GLU A 601 0.61 -17.19 -2.08
C GLU A 601 0.31 -18.64 -2.41
N TRP A 602 1.29 -19.45 -2.83
CA TRP A 602 1.09 -20.89 -2.98
C TRP A 602 2.38 -21.72 -2.97
N THR A 603 2.24 -22.99 -2.57
CA THR A 603 3.34 -23.96 -2.51
C THR A 603 2.86 -25.38 -2.80
N VAL A 604 3.83 -26.26 -3.06
CA VAL A 604 3.62 -27.71 -3.11
C VAL A 604 4.57 -28.34 -2.09
N ASP A 605 4.07 -29.34 -1.36
CA ASP A 605 4.87 -30.10 -0.42
C ASP A 605 6.05 -30.83 -1.10
N ASP A 606 6.97 -31.34 -0.29
CA ASP A 606 8.16 -32.03 -0.80
C ASP A 606 7.80 -33.35 -1.50
N ALA A 607 6.74 -34.05 -1.07
CA ALA A 607 6.32 -35.29 -1.72
C ALA A 607 5.48 -35.06 -2.98
N GLY A 608 4.96 -33.86 -3.17
CA GLY A 608 4.05 -33.52 -4.26
C GLY A 608 2.63 -34.05 -4.08
N GLY A 609 2.24 -34.37 -2.84
CA GLY A 609 0.91 -34.85 -2.48
C GLY A 609 -0.05 -33.74 -2.05
N THR A 610 0.44 -32.55 -1.71
CA THR A 610 -0.38 -31.47 -1.16
C THR A 610 0.01 -30.13 -1.77
N ILE A 611 -1.02 -29.36 -2.15
CA ILE A 611 -0.89 -27.98 -2.62
C ILE A 611 -1.63 -27.07 -1.64
N GLU A 612 -0.97 -26.00 -1.22
CA GLU A 612 -1.57 -24.95 -0.38
C GLU A 612 -1.57 -23.63 -1.12
N ILE A 613 -2.62 -22.85 -0.90
CA ILE A 613 -2.90 -21.60 -1.61
C ILE A 613 -3.50 -20.62 -0.61
N ALA A 614 -3.05 -19.38 -0.67
CA ALA A 614 -3.61 -18.22 0.01
C ALA A 614 -4.00 -17.16 -1.02
N LEU A 615 -5.27 -16.77 -1.02
CA LEU A 615 -5.80 -15.70 -1.87
C LEU A 615 -6.14 -14.50 -0.97
N PRO A 616 -5.51 -13.33 -1.16
CA PRO A 616 -6.00 -12.10 -0.55
C PRO A 616 -7.47 -11.86 -0.88
N TRP A 617 -8.26 -11.42 0.10
CA TRP A 617 -9.71 -11.19 -0.09
C TRP A 617 -10.02 -10.27 -1.27
N GLY A 618 -9.21 -9.23 -1.46
CA GLY A 618 -9.34 -8.28 -2.58
C GLY A 618 -9.25 -8.93 -3.97
N LEU A 619 -8.58 -10.08 -4.14
CA LEU A 619 -8.53 -10.77 -5.45
C LEU A 619 -9.89 -11.39 -5.84
N LEU A 620 -10.77 -11.62 -4.86
CA LEU A 620 -12.07 -12.25 -5.05
C LEU A 620 -13.22 -11.22 -5.11
N ASN A 621 -12.92 -9.93 -5.28
CA ASN A 621 -13.89 -8.82 -5.17
C ASN A 621 -14.61 -8.74 -3.81
N VAL A 622 -14.05 -9.36 -2.77
CA VAL A 622 -14.50 -9.17 -1.39
C VAL A 622 -13.92 -7.84 -0.90
N GLY A 623 -14.75 -6.80 -0.94
CA GLY A 623 -14.38 -5.43 -0.60
C GLY A 623 -14.37 -5.13 0.90
N ASP A 624 -15.01 -6.00 1.70
CA ASP A 624 -14.88 -6.00 3.15
C ASP A 624 -15.21 -7.42 3.68
N PRO A 625 -14.19 -8.22 4.05
CA PRO A 625 -14.41 -9.54 4.60
C PRO A 625 -15.03 -9.49 6.00
N SER A 626 -14.93 -8.38 6.74
CA SER A 626 -15.49 -8.24 8.09
C SER A 626 -17.03 -8.24 8.11
N SER A 627 -17.66 -7.80 7.02
CA SER A 627 -19.11 -7.84 6.81
C SER A 627 -19.57 -8.77 5.68
N ARG A 628 -18.64 -9.48 5.04
CA ARG A 628 -18.86 -10.32 3.86
C ARG A 628 -19.44 -9.54 2.67
N SER A 629 -19.01 -8.29 2.52
CA SER A 629 -19.38 -7.43 1.41
C SER A 629 -18.55 -7.74 0.16
N VAL A 630 -19.25 -7.96 -0.95
CA VAL A 630 -18.68 -8.23 -2.26
C VAL A 630 -19.20 -7.18 -3.24
N LEU A 631 -18.33 -6.72 -4.14
CA LEU A 631 -18.69 -5.74 -5.17
C LEU A 631 -19.88 -6.23 -6.02
N ASP A 632 -20.97 -5.46 -6.05
CA ASP A 632 -22.19 -5.75 -6.81
C ASP A 632 -22.82 -4.45 -7.36
N ASP A 633 -21.96 -3.68 -8.00
CA ASP A 633 -22.21 -2.30 -8.40
C ASP A 633 -23.28 -2.19 -9.51
N LYS A 634 -24.24 -1.30 -9.31
CA LYS A 634 -25.37 -1.06 -10.20
C LYS A 634 -25.04 0.12 -11.09
N GLN A 635 -24.84 -0.16 -12.37
CA GLN A 635 -24.53 0.88 -13.35
C GLN A 635 -25.52 2.05 -13.32
N GLY A 636 -24.98 3.27 -13.24
CA GLY A 636 -25.75 4.51 -13.34
C GLY A 636 -26.16 5.13 -12.00
N THR A 637 -25.74 4.56 -10.88
CA THR A 637 -25.84 5.18 -9.54
C THR A 637 -24.59 5.99 -9.21
N SER A 638 -24.68 6.84 -8.18
CA SER A 638 -23.58 7.70 -7.73
C SER A 638 -22.66 7.03 -6.72
N GLU A 639 -23.08 5.91 -6.13
CA GLU A 639 -22.36 5.17 -5.10
C GLU A 639 -21.94 3.83 -5.66
N VAL A 640 -20.87 3.25 -5.11
CA VAL A 640 -20.47 1.88 -5.44
C VAL A 640 -21.26 0.93 -4.56
N GLU A 641 -22.12 0.11 -5.14
CA GLU A 641 -22.88 -0.86 -4.34
C GLU A 641 -22.12 -2.16 -4.07
N VAL A 642 -22.36 -2.69 -2.88
CA VAL A 642 -21.93 -4.02 -2.45
C VAL A 642 -23.13 -4.86 -2.04
N SER A 643 -22.98 -6.17 -2.17
CA SER A 643 -23.93 -7.17 -1.71
C SER A 643 -23.25 -8.12 -0.73
N ARG A 644 -23.99 -8.56 0.29
CA ARG A 644 -23.48 -9.55 1.24
C ARG A 644 -23.52 -10.95 0.65
N THR A 645 -22.39 -11.64 0.63
CA THR A 645 -22.33 -13.04 0.18
C THR A 645 -22.88 -14.03 1.23
N ALA A 646 -23.55 -15.08 0.75
CA ALA A 646 -23.93 -16.23 1.57
C ALA A 646 -22.76 -17.21 1.84
N GLY A 647 -21.60 -16.98 1.21
CA GLY A 647 -20.39 -17.78 1.31
C GLY A 647 -19.92 -18.29 -0.06
N ILE A 648 -18.67 -18.76 -0.12
CA ILE A 648 -18.00 -19.15 -1.37
C ILE A 648 -18.29 -20.62 -1.70
N GLY A 649 -18.89 -20.89 -2.85
CA GLY A 649 -19.01 -22.24 -3.41
C GLY A 649 -17.73 -22.64 -4.15
N LEU A 650 -17.30 -23.91 -4.03
CA LEU A 650 -16.11 -24.41 -4.72
C LEU A 650 -16.39 -25.68 -5.51
N LEU A 651 -15.77 -25.77 -6.69
CA LEU A 651 -15.67 -26.99 -7.47
C LEU A 651 -14.25 -27.18 -7.97
N ALA A 652 -13.56 -28.20 -7.44
CA ALA A 652 -12.23 -28.56 -7.91
C ALA A 652 -12.29 -29.55 -9.07
N TRP A 653 -11.31 -29.47 -9.96
CA TRP A 653 -11.12 -30.43 -11.03
C TRP A 653 -9.64 -30.67 -11.33
N ALA A 654 -9.33 -31.84 -11.89
CA ALA A 654 -7.98 -32.19 -12.29
C ALA A 654 -7.98 -33.00 -13.58
N THR A 655 -6.92 -32.85 -14.38
CA THR A 655 -6.76 -33.61 -15.62
C THR A 655 -5.32 -34.02 -15.86
N ARG A 656 -5.14 -35.13 -16.58
CA ARG A 656 -3.83 -35.57 -17.13
C ARG A 656 -3.61 -35.11 -18.57
N LEU A 657 -4.58 -34.41 -19.17
CA LEU A 657 -4.48 -33.93 -20.54
C LEU A 657 -3.38 -32.86 -20.63
N SER A 658 -2.31 -33.17 -21.35
CA SER A 658 -1.18 -32.25 -21.55
C SER A 658 -1.52 -31.02 -22.41
N THR A 659 -2.72 -30.96 -22.97
CA THR A 659 -3.24 -29.83 -23.74
C THR A 659 -3.85 -28.74 -22.84
N PHE A 660 -4.12 -29.04 -21.57
CA PHE A 660 -4.54 -28.04 -20.60
C PHE A 660 -3.31 -27.27 -20.12
N ARG A 661 -3.24 -25.96 -20.41
CA ARG A 661 -2.14 -25.07 -20.05
C ARG A 661 -2.69 -23.74 -19.56
N ALA A 662 -2.11 -23.23 -18.48
CA ALA A 662 -2.21 -21.85 -18.03
C ALA A 662 -1.21 -21.02 -18.84
N ASP A 663 -1.66 -20.44 -19.94
CA ASP A 663 -1.03 -19.22 -20.46
C ASP A 663 -1.90 -18.04 -20.07
N SER A 664 -1.30 -16.85 -19.96
CA SER A 664 -1.99 -15.63 -19.52
C SER A 664 -2.94 -15.05 -20.57
N LEU A 665 -3.50 -15.92 -21.41
CA LEU A 665 -4.67 -15.66 -22.26
C LEU A 665 -5.77 -16.71 -22.06
N GLY A 666 -5.63 -17.56 -21.05
CA GLY A 666 -6.63 -18.51 -20.61
C GLY A 666 -6.73 -19.77 -21.47
N PRO A 667 -7.41 -20.80 -20.97
CA PRO A 667 -7.50 -22.12 -21.59
C PRO A 667 -8.47 -22.18 -22.80
N ALA A 668 -8.87 -21.03 -23.35
CA ALA A 668 -9.72 -20.89 -24.52
C ALA A 668 -9.02 -21.34 -25.81
N ARG A 669 -8.85 -22.66 -25.94
CA ARG A 669 -8.41 -23.34 -27.17
C ARG A 669 -9.54 -24.22 -27.69
N PRO A 670 -10.60 -23.62 -28.26
CA PRO A 670 -11.83 -24.32 -28.65
C PRO A 670 -11.58 -25.48 -29.62
N GLU A 671 -10.48 -25.45 -30.38
CA GLU A 671 -10.06 -26.51 -31.28
C GLU A 671 -9.79 -27.85 -30.58
N PHE A 672 -9.38 -27.83 -29.30
CA PHE A 672 -9.09 -29.06 -28.54
C PHE A 672 -10.30 -29.60 -27.75
N SER A 673 -11.35 -28.81 -27.57
CA SER A 673 -12.55 -29.22 -26.81
C SER A 673 -13.19 -30.49 -27.37
N SER A 674 -13.18 -30.66 -28.70
CA SER A 674 -13.79 -31.82 -29.37
C SER A 674 -13.13 -33.16 -29.06
N TRP A 675 -11.90 -33.16 -28.53
CA TRP A 675 -11.12 -34.38 -28.23
C TRP A 675 -11.20 -34.84 -26.77
N VAL A 676 -11.77 -34.02 -25.89
CA VAL A 676 -11.92 -34.32 -24.45
C VAL A 676 -13.11 -35.24 -24.23
N LYS A 677 -12.89 -36.39 -23.59
CA LYS A 677 -13.92 -37.39 -23.26
C LYS A 677 -14.38 -37.28 -21.81
N ALA A 678 -15.61 -37.71 -21.54
CA ALA A 678 -16.09 -37.90 -20.18
C ALA A 678 -15.21 -38.93 -19.46
N GLY A 679 -14.54 -38.51 -18.38
CA GLY A 679 -13.55 -39.29 -17.64
C GLY A 679 -12.10 -38.82 -17.77
N ASP A 680 -11.78 -37.98 -18.76
CA ASP A 680 -10.44 -37.36 -18.88
C ASP A 680 -10.21 -36.24 -17.84
N ILE A 681 -11.31 -35.72 -17.29
CA ILE A 681 -11.35 -34.73 -16.22
C ILE A 681 -12.03 -35.38 -15.01
N GLN A 682 -11.40 -35.24 -13.85
CA GLN A 682 -12.01 -35.55 -12.58
C GLN A 682 -12.55 -34.26 -11.95
N PHE A 683 -13.78 -34.30 -11.44
CA PHE A 683 -14.39 -33.23 -10.65
C PHE A 683 -14.58 -33.68 -9.19
N LEU A 684 -14.35 -32.75 -8.26
CA LEU A 684 -14.52 -32.93 -6.83
C LEU A 684 -15.30 -31.73 -6.26
N GLY A 685 -16.54 -31.97 -5.86
CA GLY A 685 -17.41 -30.97 -5.23
C GLY A 685 -17.85 -31.44 -3.83
N PRO A 686 -18.56 -30.58 -3.08
CA PRO A 686 -18.97 -30.86 -1.70
C PRO A 686 -19.95 -32.04 -1.60
N PRO A 687 -20.25 -32.55 -0.38
CA PRO A 687 -21.24 -33.60 -0.19
C PRO A 687 -22.58 -33.31 -0.89
N GLY A 688 -23.13 -34.30 -1.59
CA GLY A 688 -24.36 -34.12 -2.40
C GLY A 688 -24.12 -33.65 -3.84
N THR A 689 -22.87 -33.48 -4.26
CA THR A 689 -22.53 -33.23 -5.67
C THR A 689 -22.95 -34.40 -6.55
N VAL A 690 -23.70 -34.12 -7.62
CA VAL A 690 -24.12 -35.09 -8.63
C VAL A 690 -23.49 -34.75 -9.96
N GLN A 691 -22.93 -35.75 -10.64
CA GLN A 691 -22.37 -35.62 -11.98
C GLN A 691 -23.16 -36.49 -12.95
N SER A 692 -23.55 -35.91 -14.08
CA SER A 692 -24.18 -36.62 -15.19
C SER A 692 -23.48 -36.26 -16.49
N ALA A 693 -23.52 -37.15 -17.47
CA ALA A 693 -22.94 -36.88 -18.78
C ALA A 693 -24.01 -37.00 -19.87
N ALA A 694 -24.18 -35.95 -20.68
CA ALA A 694 -25.10 -35.92 -21.81
C ALA A 694 -24.39 -35.27 -23.01
N ALA A 695 -24.55 -35.85 -24.22
CA ALA A 695 -23.97 -35.30 -25.45
C ALA A 695 -22.46 -34.96 -25.39
N HIS A 696 -21.68 -35.74 -24.63
CA HIS A 696 -20.25 -35.53 -24.35
C HIS A 696 -19.93 -34.25 -23.54
N GLU A 697 -20.91 -33.70 -22.82
CA GLU A 697 -20.76 -32.65 -21.81
C GLU A 697 -21.08 -33.23 -20.43
N VAL A 698 -20.34 -32.81 -19.40
CA VAL A 698 -20.52 -33.21 -18.00
C VAL A 698 -21.29 -32.12 -17.27
N HIS A 699 -22.45 -32.44 -16.72
CA HIS A 699 -23.23 -31.52 -15.90
C HIS A 699 -22.99 -31.84 -14.43
N ILE A 700 -22.43 -30.88 -13.69
CA ILE A 700 -22.17 -30.98 -12.26
C ILE A 700 -23.20 -30.14 -11.51
N VAL A 701 -23.94 -30.78 -10.61
CA VAL A 701 -24.89 -30.12 -9.73
C VAL A 701 -24.38 -30.21 -8.29
N THR A 702 -24.22 -29.07 -7.63
CA THR A 702 -23.79 -28.98 -6.22
C THR A 702 -24.87 -28.30 -5.37
N PRO A 703 -25.14 -28.74 -4.14
CA PRO A 703 -26.11 -28.07 -3.27
C PRO A 703 -25.69 -26.62 -2.97
N GLU A 704 -26.63 -25.67 -3.10
CA GLU A 704 -26.38 -24.25 -2.78
C GLU A 704 -25.97 -24.06 -1.32
N SER A 705 -26.49 -24.89 -0.41
CA SER A 705 -26.20 -24.85 1.02
C SER A 705 -24.76 -25.19 1.41
N ASN A 706 -23.94 -25.69 0.48
CA ASN A 706 -22.55 -26.06 0.73
C ASN A 706 -21.59 -24.96 0.25
N SER A 707 -21.67 -23.79 0.87
CA SER A 707 -20.67 -22.73 0.70
C SER A 707 -19.74 -22.69 1.92
N TYR A 708 -18.48 -22.32 1.71
CA TYR A 708 -17.60 -21.90 2.80
C TYR A 708 -18.07 -20.55 3.33
N VAL A 709 -18.28 -20.47 4.65
CA VAL A 709 -18.73 -19.27 5.34
C VAL A 709 -17.74 -18.97 6.46
N TRP A 710 -17.28 -17.73 6.53
CA TRP A 710 -16.40 -17.24 7.58
C TRP A 710 -17.16 -16.34 8.56
N ASN A 711 -16.53 -16.09 9.71
CA ASN A 711 -17.08 -15.24 10.74
C ASN A 711 -16.91 -13.77 10.38
N GLU A 712 -17.94 -12.97 10.66
CA GLU A 712 -17.89 -11.51 10.61
C GLU A 712 -17.23 -10.96 11.87
N TRP A 713 -16.73 -9.72 11.81
CA TRP A 713 -16.15 -9.03 12.96
C TRP A 713 -16.40 -7.52 12.90
N ASP A 714 -16.45 -6.90 14.07
CA ASP A 714 -16.56 -5.44 14.21
C ASP A 714 -15.28 -4.80 14.75
N MET A 715 -14.31 -5.62 15.15
CA MET A 715 -12.94 -5.22 15.49
C MET A 715 -11.98 -6.32 15.08
N PRO A 716 -10.82 -5.98 14.49
CA PRO A 716 -9.88 -7.00 14.08
C PRO A 716 -9.13 -7.61 15.27
N MET A 717 -8.84 -8.90 15.18
CA MET A 717 -7.91 -9.56 16.09
C MET A 717 -6.52 -9.43 15.50
N ILE A 718 -5.64 -8.69 16.16
CA ILE A 718 -4.32 -8.38 15.62
C ILE A 718 -3.23 -8.58 16.67
N THR A 719 -2.04 -8.90 16.17
CA THR A 719 -0.79 -8.85 16.93
C THR A 719 0.16 -7.86 16.26
N GLU A 720 0.71 -6.95 17.04
CA GLU A 720 1.77 -6.04 16.60
C GLU A 720 3.04 -6.83 16.27
N ARG A 721 3.62 -6.60 15.08
CA ARG A 721 4.86 -7.25 14.63
C ARG A 721 5.83 -6.22 14.06
N ILE A 722 7.08 -6.28 14.50
CA ILE A 722 8.15 -5.49 13.87
C ILE A 722 8.54 -6.17 12.54
N LYS A 723 8.45 -5.42 11.44
CA LYS A 723 8.84 -5.89 10.12
C LYS A 723 10.36 -6.07 9.99
N LYS A 724 10.80 -6.94 9.08
CA LYS A 724 12.23 -7.15 8.80
C LYS A 724 12.94 -5.88 8.34
N SER A 725 12.22 -4.95 7.70
CA SER A 725 12.73 -3.65 7.25
C SER A 725 13.36 -2.84 8.40
N ALA A 726 12.78 -2.87 9.61
CA ALA A 726 13.26 -2.12 10.76
C ALA A 726 14.74 -2.42 11.12
N ARG A 727 15.21 -3.65 10.85
CA ARG A 727 16.62 -4.01 11.07
C ARG A 727 17.56 -3.26 10.14
N TRP A 728 17.21 -3.12 8.87
CA TRP A 728 18.02 -2.40 7.88
C TRP A 728 18.14 -0.92 8.25
N LEU A 729 17.03 -0.32 8.67
CA LEU A 729 16.99 1.07 9.14
C LEU A 729 17.84 1.25 10.40
N ARG A 730 17.74 0.34 11.39
CA ARG A 730 18.62 0.39 12.58
C ARG A 730 20.09 0.41 12.19
N GLU A 731 20.52 -0.56 11.37
CA GLU A 731 21.93 -0.69 10.96
C GLU A 731 22.41 0.57 10.20
N SER A 732 21.55 1.16 9.37
CA SER A 732 21.82 2.41 8.66
C SER A 732 21.95 3.61 9.61
N PHE A 733 20.99 3.79 10.52
CA PHE A 733 20.96 4.90 11.49
C PHE A 733 22.10 4.83 12.50
N GLU A 734 22.43 3.63 13.01
CA GLU A 734 23.61 3.41 13.85
C GLU A 734 24.91 3.79 13.11
N GLY A 735 25.01 3.42 11.82
CA GLY A 735 26.12 3.81 10.96
C GLY A 735 26.24 5.34 10.80
N MET A 736 25.11 6.04 10.70
CA MET A 736 25.06 7.51 10.63
C MET A 736 25.49 8.16 11.96
N ASP A 737 24.98 7.68 13.10
CA ASP A 737 25.39 8.12 14.44
C ASP A 737 26.91 8.09 14.60
N ALA A 738 27.52 6.96 14.23
CA ALA A 738 28.95 6.75 14.36
C ALA A 738 29.77 7.68 13.45
N ARG A 739 29.25 8.07 12.28
CA ARG A 739 29.90 9.04 11.39
C ARG A 739 29.78 10.47 11.93
N GLU A 740 28.61 10.84 12.47
CA GLU A 740 28.40 12.16 13.07
C GLU A 740 29.27 12.35 14.33
N LYS A 741 29.32 11.37 15.23
CA LYS A 741 30.15 11.42 16.46
C LYS A 741 31.64 11.59 16.13
N ARG A 742 32.15 10.89 15.11
CA ARG A 742 33.54 11.04 14.62
C ARG A 742 33.79 12.44 14.06
N SER A 743 32.90 12.93 13.20
CA SER A 743 33.03 14.26 12.60
C SER A 743 33.03 15.37 13.65
N GLN A 744 32.20 15.24 14.70
CA GLN A 744 32.19 16.17 15.82
C GLN A 744 33.50 16.14 16.61
N THR A 745 34.03 14.95 16.90
CA THR A 745 35.32 14.79 17.59
C THR A 745 36.47 15.42 16.80
N ASP A 746 36.50 15.23 15.48
CA ASP A 746 37.51 15.83 14.60
C ASP A 746 37.40 17.36 14.52
N LEU A 747 36.18 17.91 14.58
CA LEU A 747 35.95 19.36 14.62
C LEU A 747 36.38 19.96 15.96
N ASP A 748 36.11 19.28 17.06
CA ASP A 748 36.51 19.72 18.40
C ASP A 748 38.04 19.68 18.55
N ALA A 749 38.69 18.63 18.04
CA ALA A 749 40.16 18.52 18.01
C ALA A 749 40.86 19.55 17.09
N LYS A 750 40.15 20.15 16.13
CA LYS A 750 40.65 21.26 15.29
C LYS A 750 40.41 22.63 15.90
N ARG A 751 39.54 22.73 16.91
CA ARG A 751 39.23 23.97 17.63
C ARG A 751 40.11 24.14 18.87
N GLU A 752 40.58 23.04 19.44
CA GLU A 752 41.70 22.98 20.41
C GLU A 752 43.04 23.20 19.71
#